data_AF-A0A9D8HQI6-F1
#
_entry.id   AF-A0A9D8HQI6-F1
#
_cell.length_a   1.000
_cell.length_b   1.000
_cell.length_c   1.000
_cell.angle_alpha   90.00
_cell.angle_beta   90.00
_cell.angle_gamma   90.00
#
_symmetry.space_group_name_H-M   'P 1'
#
loop_
_entity.id
_entity.type
_entity.pdbx_description
1 polymer ?
#
loop_
_entity_poly.entity_id
_entity_poly.type
_entity_poly.pdbx_seq_one_letter_code
_entity_poly.pdbx_strand_id
1 'polypeptide(L)'
;KTAVAAVFAFLIFCFLLTFPFSGTTHRPENIFAQTSSQESDTGYDFVLVIDESGSMKNNDPQNLRIDAAKLFIYLAEILNKGNRALVAGFGEITNVYAPLTDISGNEKELSSAIDQIKSNQDLTDMKGALTKIKEILDNRAEKRKTIVIFLTDGSLTLEDIPPETGEGKTPGTEKKPGRTPGDGDGDDPDDGPVDTGAEVTGKSDSKSESGAVKTPGGYLEQYKKELLDLYFKYQYDGIVITPIAFTKESEVGLLEQMAFITGGVCLKPEKASDLRNSFLDILKNITSRFIRSEDQKNISPVAGEITMDDYIKEAVIISLKNSFNENPGLSLTDPGNKTGIYDEYIEEKIFKIAKIKEPLAGKWEYEINGDSIFIFDIIDSLLLQPEFGLYTLDAEIPFEIKILSPEGGDFKNIAGDLKISAAVEDPNGKITENIELVDSGTGKDSKQSDGIFSGSYSGSTISGYHNVSLLVQHAPTQSQSGKSMSYEAIKLPVKVTLLEPSGTFYGLGKEITIQVRVEQAGTSETSDRPFNLADYYISYNITGPQGQVSRELALMDNGKGPDTEAGDGIYSGIFSATSQEGDYRIDYFITDITKMLELACTGLKSGFAVGQVPGLVIQIENNLFAGEKTVVSANLEDYSAAELRYELK
;
A
#
# COMPACT_ATOMS: atom_id res chain seq x y z
N LYS A 1 0.48 4.87 -52.44
CA LYS A 1 1.00 5.33 -51.14
C LYS A 1 -0.08 5.38 -50.03
N THR A 2 -1.36 5.34 -50.35
CA THR A 2 -2.48 5.27 -49.38
C THR A 2 -2.92 3.84 -49.02
N ALA A 3 -2.55 2.82 -49.81
CA ALA A 3 -2.92 1.43 -49.53
C ALA A 3 -1.98 0.70 -48.55
N VAL A 4 -0.78 1.24 -48.26
CA VAL A 4 0.22 0.58 -47.40
C VAL A 4 0.02 0.95 -45.92
N ALA A 5 -0.54 2.13 -45.63
CA ALA A 5 -0.86 2.55 -44.26
C ALA A 5 -2.08 1.81 -43.68
N ALA A 6 -3.09 1.51 -44.51
CA ALA A 6 -4.26 0.74 -44.07
C ALA A 6 -3.93 -0.73 -43.78
N VAL A 7 -2.95 -1.31 -44.49
CA VAL A 7 -2.52 -2.71 -44.27
C VAL A 7 -1.65 -2.85 -43.01
N PHE A 8 -0.88 -1.83 -42.64
CA PHE A 8 -0.11 -1.83 -41.39
C PHE A 8 -0.98 -1.63 -40.14
N ALA A 9 -2.04 -0.82 -40.22
CA ALA A 9 -3.01 -0.67 -39.13
C ALA A 9 -3.86 -1.94 -38.93
N PHE A 10 -4.19 -2.66 -40.01
CA PHE A 10 -4.96 -3.91 -39.94
C PHE A 10 -4.14 -5.11 -39.44
N LEU A 11 -2.82 -5.14 -39.70
CA LEU A 11 -1.93 -6.22 -39.24
C LEU A 11 -1.61 -6.15 -37.74
N ILE A 12 -1.61 -4.95 -37.12
CA ILE A 12 -1.50 -4.80 -35.67
C ILE A 12 -2.82 -5.18 -34.99
N PHE A 13 -3.96 -4.93 -35.64
CA PHE A 13 -5.29 -5.26 -35.09
C PHE A 13 -5.64 -6.77 -35.18
N CYS A 14 -5.13 -7.48 -36.20
CA CYS A 14 -5.37 -8.93 -36.34
C CYS A 14 -4.45 -9.82 -35.49
N PHE A 15 -3.30 -9.32 -35.00
CA PHE A 15 -2.44 -10.10 -34.09
C PHE A 15 -2.89 -10.04 -32.62
N LEU A 16 -3.83 -9.15 -32.28
CA LEU A 16 -4.45 -9.04 -30.95
C LEU A 16 -5.71 -9.91 -30.76
N LEU A 17 -6.12 -10.69 -31.77
CA LEU A 17 -7.41 -11.42 -31.75
C LEU A 17 -7.32 -12.94 -31.56
N THR A 18 -6.17 -13.55 -31.27
CA THR A 18 -6.11 -15.01 -30.96
C THR A 18 -5.07 -15.45 -29.92
N PHE A 19 -4.40 -14.54 -29.22
CA PHE A 19 -3.82 -14.90 -27.93
C PHE A 19 -4.74 -14.37 -26.86
N PRO A 20 -5.36 -15.21 -26.00
CA PRO A 20 -5.78 -14.69 -24.72
C PRO A 20 -4.50 -14.10 -24.11
N PHE A 21 -4.47 -12.78 -23.96
CA PHE A 21 -3.50 -12.13 -23.09
C PHE A 21 -3.89 -12.57 -21.67
N SER A 22 -3.65 -13.83 -21.35
CA SER A 22 -3.63 -14.36 -19.99
C SER A 22 -2.32 -13.94 -19.35
N GLY A 23 -1.94 -12.67 -19.54
CA GLY A 23 -1.15 -11.97 -18.56
C GLY A 23 -2.11 -11.74 -17.41
N THR A 24 -2.26 -12.75 -16.54
CA THR A 24 -2.70 -12.50 -15.17
C THR A 24 -1.83 -11.36 -14.67
N THR A 25 -2.40 -10.16 -14.56
CA THR A 25 -1.89 -9.13 -13.67
C THR A 25 -2.03 -9.69 -12.27
N HIS A 26 -1.10 -10.58 -11.91
CA HIS A 26 -0.88 -10.99 -10.53
C HIS A 26 -0.32 -9.75 -9.83
N ARG A 27 -1.19 -8.81 -9.45
CA ARG A 27 -0.91 -8.02 -8.26
C ARG A 27 -0.90 -9.06 -7.12
N PRO A 28 0.18 -9.19 -6.34
CA PRO A 28 0.15 -10.05 -5.19
C PRO A 28 -0.95 -9.55 -4.26
N GLU A 29 -1.60 -10.51 -3.61
CA GLU A 29 -2.51 -10.23 -2.51
C GLU A 29 -1.77 -9.35 -1.50
N ASN A 30 -2.36 -8.21 -1.13
CA ASN A 30 -1.80 -7.34 -0.12
C ASN A 30 -1.63 -8.17 1.16
N ILE A 31 -0.40 -8.34 1.68
CA ILE A 31 -0.17 -9.17 2.87
C ILE A 31 -0.89 -8.59 4.10
N PHE A 32 -1.18 -7.28 4.09
CA PHE A 32 -2.04 -6.64 5.09
C PHE A 32 -3.53 -6.97 4.93
N ALA A 33 -3.94 -7.49 3.76
CA ALA A 33 -5.30 -7.91 3.43
C ALA A 33 -5.57 -9.41 3.66
N GLN A 34 -4.60 -10.20 4.12
CA GLN A 34 -4.85 -11.57 4.61
C GLN A 34 -4.08 -11.93 5.88
N THR A 35 -4.81 -11.90 6.99
CA THR A 35 -4.67 -12.92 8.04
C THR A 35 -5.94 -13.76 8.01
N SER A 36 -6.04 -14.67 7.03
CA SER A 36 -7.07 -15.70 7.06
C SER A 36 -6.71 -16.70 8.15
N SER A 37 -7.68 -17.03 9.00
CA SER A 37 -7.54 -17.90 10.18
C SER A 37 -7.29 -19.39 9.86
N GLN A 38 -6.74 -19.72 8.68
CA GLN A 38 -6.54 -21.11 8.24
C GLN A 38 -5.28 -21.38 7.37
N GLU A 39 -4.46 -20.39 6.99
CA GLU A 39 -3.21 -20.67 6.24
C GLU A 39 -1.95 -20.52 7.09
N SER A 40 -1.62 -21.64 7.73
CA SER A 40 -0.37 -22.08 8.36
C SER A 40 0.27 -21.18 9.43
N ASP A 41 0.41 -21.82 10.59
CA ASP A 41 1.30 -21.66 11.75
C ASP A 41 2.80 -21.40 11.42
N THR A 42 3.12 -20.63 10.38
CA THR A 42 4.49 -20.30 9.98
C THR A 42 4.78 -18.84 10.30
N GLY A 43 5.78 -18.58 11.14
CA GLY A 43 6.25 -17.23 11.42
C GLY A 43 6.80 -16.52 10.18
N TYR A 44 7.05 -15.22 10.31
CA TYR A 44 7.51 -14.35 9.23
C TYR A 44 9.04 -14.37 9.08
N ASP A 45 9.50 -14.09 7.87
CA ASP A 45 10.89 -13.70 7.62
C ASP A 45 10.99 -12.17 7.64
N PHE A 46 11.61 -11.61 8.69
CA PHE A 46 11.90 -10.19 8.77
C PHE A 46 13.31 -9.89 8.25
N VAL A 47 13.42 -8.92 7.35
CA VAL A 47 14.72 -8.52 6.79
C VAL A 47 14.95 -7.06 7.12
N LEU A 48 15.80 -6.80 8.10
CA LEU A 48 16.18 -5.45 8.50
C LEU A 48 17.33 -4.99 7.60
N VAL A 49 17.06 -3.98 6.75
CA VAL A 49 18.05 -3.35 5.88
C VAL A 49 18.18 -1.90 6.31
N ILE A 50 19.26 -1.59 7.03
CA ILE A 50 19.42 -0.32 7.74
C ILE A 50 20.56 0.48 7.12
N ASP A 51 20.29 1.73 6.80
CA ASP A 51 21.25 2.63 6.18
C ASP A 51 22.45 2.96 7.10
N GLU A 52 23.64 2.88 6.51
CA GLU A 52 24.94 3.15 7.10
C GLU A 52 25.67 4.34 6.45
N SER A 53 24.96 5.13 5.65
CA SER A 53 25.45 6.37 5.04
C SER A 53 25.93 7.38 6.11
N GLY A 54 26.83 8.26 5.70
CA GLY A 54 27.41 9.30 6.56
C GLY A 54 26.38 10.32 7.06
N SER A 55 25.34 10.61 6.28
CA SER A 55 24.25 11.54 6.60
C SER A 55 23.44 11.11 7.83
N MET A 56 23.35 9.81 8.09
CA MET A 56 22.71 9.28 9.31
C MET A 56 23.36 9.77 10.62
N LYS A 57 24.63 10.22 10.60
CA LYS A 57 25.25 10.87 11.78
C LYS A 57 24.55 12.17 12.17
N ASN A 58 23.96 12.87 11.20
CA ASN A 58 23.26 14.13 11.41
C ASN A 58 21.78 13.89 11.71
N ASN A 59 21.18 12.94 10.99
CA ASN A 59 19.75 12.67 11.04
C ASN A 59 19.37 11.85 12.30
N ASP A 60 20.20 10.89 12.69
CA ASP A 60 20.02 10.03 13.87
C ASP A 60 21.30 10.00 14.74
N PRO A 61 21.68 11.13 15.37
CA PRO A 61 22.94 11.25 16.12
C PRO A 61 22.99 10.37 17.37
N GLN A 62 21.83 9.93 17.87
CA GLN A 62 21.69 9.06 19.03
C GLN A 62 21.59 7.58 18.66
N ASN A 63 21.59 7.24 17.36
CA ASN A 63 21.39 5.89 16.84
C ASN A 63 20.08 5.24 17.32
N LEU A 64 18.99 6.00 17.43
CA LEU A 64 17.69 5.51 17.85
C LEU A 64 17.15 4.42 16.92
N ARG A 65 17.62 4.36 15.66
CA ARG A 65 17.30 3.24 14.76
C ARG A 65 17.78 1.88 15.28
N ILE A 66 18.92 1.86 15.99
CA ILE A 66 19.50 0.64 16.57
C ILE A 66 18.62 0.16 17.73
N ASP A 67 18.22 1.07 18.62
CA ASP A 67 17.34 0.77 19.74
C ASP A 67 15.96 0.29 19.24
N ALA A 68 15.41 0.94 18.21
CA ALA A 68 14.13 0.57 17.61
C ALA A 68 14.19 -0.80 16.92
N ALA A 69 15.24 -1.08 16.14
CA ALA A 69 15.44 -2.36 15.48
C ALA A 69 15.59 -3.51 16.49
N LYS A 70 16.31 -3.27 17.60
CA LYS A 70 16.41 -4.24 18.70
C LYS A 70 15.04 -4.53 19.31
N LEU A 71 14.30 -3.49 19.71
CA LEU A 71 12.96 -3.68 20.27
C LEU A 71 12.08 -4.48 19.31
N PHE A 72 12.12 -4.16 18.00
CA PHE A 72 11.37 -4.88 16.99
C PHE A 72 11.65 -6.39 16.98
N ILE A 73 12.90 -6.83 17.04
CA ILE A 73 13.26 -8.28 17.08
C ILE A 73 12.58 -8.99 18.25
N TYR A 74 12.65 -8.40 19.44
CA TYR A 74 12.02 -9.00 20.62
C TYR A 74 10.50 -9.02 20.49
N LEU A 75 9.89 -7.91 20.05
CA LEU A 75 8.44 -7.84 19.91
C LEU A 75 7.90 -8.75 18.81
N ALA A 76 8.60 -8.87 17.69
CA ALA A 76 8.22 -9.78 16.61
C ALA A 76 8.03 -11.20 17.16
N GLU A 77 9.02 -11.72 17.90
CA GLU A 77 9.00 -13.07 18.47
C GLU A 77 8.09 -13.22 19.70
N ILE A 78 7.85 -12.16 20.47
CA ILE A 78 6.95 -12.19 21.62
C ILE A 78 5.49 -12.27 21.15
N LEU A 79 5.14 -11.48 20.13
CA LEU A 79 3.76 -11.31 19.65
C LEU A 79 3.32 -12.43 18.70
N ASN A 80 4.27 -13.04 17.98
CA ASN A 80 4.07 -14.19 17.12
C ASN A 80 5.32 -15.08 17.15
N LYS A 81 5.20 -16.38 17.45
CA LYS A 81 6.38 -17.25 17.56
C LYS A 81 6.84 -17.78 16.20
N GLY A 82 8.10 -18.20 16.13
CA GLY A 82 8.64 -18.92 14.97
C GLY A 82 9.06 -18.02 13.80
N ASN A 83 9.36 -16.75 14.09
CA ASN A 83 9.88 -15.82 13.09
C ASN A 83 11.37 -16.03 12.87
N ARG A 84 11.86 -15.58 11.71
CA ARG A 84 13.28 -15.46 11.38
C ARG A 84 13.63 -14.01 11.13
N ALA A 85 14.87 -13.63 11.39
CA ALA A 85 15.40 -12.31 11.08
C ALA A 85 16.71 -12.41 10.29
N LEU A 86 16.87 -11.53 9.30
CA LEU A 86 18.14 -11.19 8.67
C LEU A 86 18.47 -9.74 9.02
N VAL A 87 19.72 -9.47 9.39
CA VAL A 87 20.19 -8.13 9.73
C VAL A 87 21.27 -7.71 8.74
N ALA A 88 21.03 -6.62 8.02
CA ALA A 88 21.97 -6.04 7.07
C ALA A 88 22.09 -4.52 7.24
N GLY A 89 23.30 -4.01 7.05
CA GLY A 89 23.59 -2.60 6.87
C GLY A 89 23.95 -2.31 5.41
N PHE A 90 23.60 -1.14 4.89
CA PHE A 90 23.98 -0.77 3.52
C PHE A 90 24.48 0.66 3.40
N GLY A 91 25.34 0.89 2.41
CA GLY A 91 25.86 2.18 2.00
C GLY A 91 26.46 2.05 0.61
N GLU A 92 27.78 2.24 0.45
CA GLU A 92 28.49 1.84 -0.78
C GLU A 92 28.48 0.31 -0.97
N ILE A 93 28.55 -0.44 0.14
CA ILE A 93 28.46 -1.90 0.16
C ILE A 93 27.36 -2.36 1.13
N THR A 94 26.85 -3.56 0.89
CA THR A 94 25.88 -4.21 1.76
C THR A 94 26.56 -5.23 2.65
N ASN A 95 26.54 -4.98 3.95
CA ASN A 95 27.08 -5.87 4.98
C ASN A 95 25.94 -6.68 5.59
N VAL A 96 26.07 -8.01 5.60
CA VAL A 96 25.13 -8.90 6.30
C VAL A 96 25.73 -9.24 7.66
N TYR A 97 25.13 -8.70 8.73
CA TYR A 97 25.60 -8.89 10.10
C TYR A 97 25.04 -10.15 10.75
N ALA A 98 23.82 -10.54 10.36
CA ALA A 98 23.26 -11.84 10.68
C ALA A 98 22.53 -12.40 9.45
N PRO A 99 22.81 -13.64 9.02
CA PRO A 99 22.02 -14.31 8.00
C PRO A 99 20.60 -14.56 8.51
N LEU A 100 19.70 -15.03 7.64
CA LEU A 100 18.34 -15.39 8.04
C LEU A 100 18.36 -16.47 9.14
N THR A 101 18.01 -16.08 10.36
CA THR A 101 18.18 -16.88 11.58
C THR A 101 16.88 -16.89 12.38
N ASP A 102 16.49 -18.02 12.97
CA ASP A 102 15.34 -18.08 13.87
C ASP A 102 15.52 -17.07 15.02
N ILE A 103 14.50 -16.24 15.28
CA ILE A 103 14.58 -15.25 16.36
C ILE A 103 14.58 -15.94 17.72
N SER A 104 13.72 -16.96 17.87
CA SER A 104 13.58 -17.76 19.08
C SER A 104 14.94 -18.31 19.55
N GLY A 105 15.39 -17.86 20.73
CA GLY A 105 16.64 -18.30 21.34
C GLY A 105 17.91 -17.64 20.79
N ASN A 106 17.81 -16.82 19.73
CA ASN A 106 18.93 -16.06 19.15
C ASN A 106 18.73 -14.54 19.26
N GLU A 107 17.80 -14.07 20.09
CA GLU A 107 17.44 -12.64 20.22
C GLU A 107 18.66 -11.79 20.60
N LYS A 108 19.52 -12.31 21.49
CA LYS A 108 20.77 -11.64 21.91
C LYS A 108 21.83 -11.62 20.82
N GLU A 109 21.92 -12.68 20.01
CA GLU A 109 22.84 -12.73 18.86
C GLU A 109 22.41 -11.72 17.80
N LEU A 110 21.13 -11.71 17.44
CA LEU A 110 20.53 -10.74 16.52
C LEU A 110 20.68 -9.30 17.04
N SER A 111 20.44 -9.07 18.34
CA SER A 111 20.67 -7.77 18.97
C SER A 111 22.14 -7.33 18.87
N SER A 112 23.08 -8.26 19.06
CA SER A 112 24.51 -8.00 18.92
C SER A 112 24.93 -7.78 17.46
N ALA A 113 24.24 -8.38 16.50
CA ALA A 113 24.43 -8.11 15.08
C ALA A 113 23.94 -6.71 14.70
N ILE A 114 22.79 -6.28 15.25
CA ILE A 114 22.27 -4.92 15.08
C ILE A 114 23.25 -3.87 15.66
N ASP A 115 23.93 -4.16 16.76
CA ASP A 115 24.97 -3.28 17.33
C ASP A 115 26.18 -3.02 16.40
N GLN A 116 26.37 -3.83 15.36
CA GLN A 116 27.47 -3.65 14.41
C GLN A 116 27.18 -2.58 13.35
N ILE A 117 25.91 -2.19 13.18
CA ILE A 117 25.47 -1.20 12.21
C ILE A 117 26.04 0.18 12.57
N LYS A 118 26.61 0.88 11.58
CA LYS A 118 27.31 2.17 11.75
C LYS A 118 26.75 3.24 10.80
N SER A 119 27.36 4.43 10.80
CA SER A 119 27.07 5.54 9.87
C SER A 119 28.37 6.04 9.26
N ASN A 120 29.07 5.17 8.54
CA ASN A 120 30.46 5.37 8.12
C ASN A 120 30.74 5.01 6.66
N GLN A 121 29.70 4.79 5.86
CA GLN A 121 29.82 4.62 4.43
C GLN A 121 29.54 5.95 3.72
N ASP A 122 30.18 6.19 2.57
CA ASP A 122 30.14 7.48 1.88
C ASP A 122 28.97 7.59 0.88
N LEU A 123 28.33 6.47 0.52
CA LEU A 123 27.26 6.38 -0.48
C LEU A 123 26.04 5.63 0.07
N THR A 124 24.95 5.64 -0.71
CA THR A 124 23.64 5.03 -0.44
C THR A 124 23.20 4.16 -1.64
N ASP A 125 23.86 3.02 -1.87
CA ASP A 125 23.55 2.09 -2.97
C ASP A 125 22.33 1.20 -2.67
N MET A 126 21.14 1.76 -2.82
CA MET A 126 19.87 1.04 -2.62
C MET A 126 19.72 -0.17 -3.56
N LYS A 127 20.17 -0.05 -4.82
CA LYS A 127 20.11 -1.12 -5.82
C LYS A 127 21.02 -2.28 -5.42
N GLY A 128 22.26 -2.01 -5.03
CA GLY A 128 23.19 -3.01 -4.53
C GLY A 128 22.62 -3.74 -3.32
N ALA A 129 22.08 -2.99 -2.36
CA ALA A 129 21.43 -3.53 -1.16
C ALA A 129 20.28 -4.48 -1.50
N LEU A 130 19.30 -3.99 -2.25
CA LEU A 130 18.14 -4.80 -2.61
C LEU A 130 18.51 -5.98 -3.51
N THR A 131 19.52 -5.85 -4.38
CA THR A 131 20.00 -6.98 -5.19
C THR A 131 20.60 -8.06 -4.29
N LYS A 132 21.44 -7.66 -3.35
CA LYS A 132 22.10 -8.59 -2.44
C LYS A 132 21.11 -9.32 -1.54
N ILE A 133 20.14 -8.59 -1.00
CA ILE A 133 19.07 -9.16 -0.18
C ILE A 133 18.23 -10.14 -1.01
N LYS A 134 17.91 -9.80 -2.26
CA LYS A 134 17.16 -10.68 -3.15
C LYS A 134 17.90 -11.98 -3.42
N GLU A 135 19.22 -11.93 -3.67
CA GLU A 135 20.05 -13.14 -3.83
C GLU A 135 19.97 -14.06 -2.60
N ILE A 136 20.05 -13.50 -1.39
CA ILE A 136 19.98 -14.30 -0.15
C ILE A 136 18.61 -14.93 -0.01
N LEU A 137 17.56 -14.14 -0.25
CA LEU A 137 16.18 -14.59 -0.17
C LEU A 137 15.85 -15.65 -1.23
N ASP A 138 16.42 -15.58 -2.42
CA ASP A 138 16.18 -16.57 -3.49
C ASP A 138 16.79 -17.94 -3.18
N ASN A 139 17.85 -17.97 -2.37
CA ASN A 139 18.52 -19.18 -1.96
C ASN A 139 17.97 -19.78 -0.65
N ARG A 140 16.88 -19.23 -0.09
CA ARG A 140 16.29 -19.74 1.15
C ARG A 140 15.61 -21.09 0.93
N ALA A 141 15.83 -22.03 1.85
CA ALA A 141 15.25 -23.37 1.78
C ALA A 141 13.72 -23.36 1.92
N GLU A 142 13.20 -22.47 2.78
CA GLU A 142 11.77 -22.30 3.04
C GLU A 142 11.33 -20.88 2.70
N LYS A 143 10.47 -20.75 1.68
CA LYS A 143 9.86 -19.47 1.31
C LYS A 143 8.62 -19.21 2.18
N ARG A 144 8.80 -18.41 3.25
CA ARG A 144 7.71 -17.91 4.11
C ARG A 144 7.29 -16.51 3.68
N LYS A 145 6.22 -15.98 4.29
CA LYS A 145 5.85 -14.56 4.19
C LYS A 145 7.04 -13.72 4.63
N THR A 146 7.54 -12.85 3.76
CA THR A 146 8.76 -12.08 3.98
C THR A 146 8.46 -10.59 3.94
N ILE A 147 8.94 -9.87 4.95
CA ILE A 147 8.82 -8.41 5.06
C ILE A 147 10.23 -7.83 5.18
N VAL A 148 10.60 -7.01 4.20
CA VAL A 148 11.83 -6.22 4.21
C VAL A 148 11.51 -4.86 4.82
N ILE A 149 12.15 -4.54 5.94
CA ILE A 149 12.08 -3.23 6.57
C ILE A 149 13.30 -2.45 6.12
N PHE A 150 13.08 -1.47 5.25
CA PHE A 150 14.14 -0.74 4.56
C PHE A 150 14.25 0.68 5.13
N LEU A 151 15.17 0.90 6.07
CA LEU A 151 15.34 2.20 6.72
C LEU A 151 16.45 2.97 6.02
N THR A 152 16.14 4.16 5.51
CA THR A 152 17.09 5.05 4.84
C THR A 152 16.70 6.50 5.04
N ASP A 153 17.67 7.42 4.92
CA ASP A 153 17.35 8.84 4.79
C ASP A 153 17.08 9.28 3.34
N GLY A 154 17.15 8.32 2.39
CA GLY A 154 16.52 8.37 1.09
C GLY A 154 17.09 9.36 0.09
N SER A 155 18.21 10.04 0.36
CA SER A 155 18.86 10.88 -0.66
C SER A 155 19.42 9.98 -1.78
N LEU A 156 18.96 10.19 -3.02
CA LEU A 156 19.47 9.50 -4.20
C LEU A 156 19.91 10.53 -5.26
N THR A 157 20.96 11.29 -4.93
CA THR A 157 21.65 12.10 -5.93
C THR A 157 22.70 11.27 -6.68
N LEU A 158 23.22 11.81 -7.78
CA LEU A 158 24.37 11.21 -8.47
C LEU A 158 25.61 11.08 -7.56
N GLU A 159 25.70 11.88 -6.51
CA GLU A 159 26.78 11.82 -5.52
C GLU A 159 26.55 10.72 -4.49
N ASP A 160 25.32 10.24 -4.34
CA ASP A 160 24.92 9.21 -3.37
C ASP A 160 24.93 7.79 -3.96
N ILE A 161 25.01 7.63 -5.29
CA ILE A 161 25.00 6.32 -5.95
C ILE A 161 26.40 5.91 -6.43
N PRO A 162 26.70 4.60 -6.51
CA PRO A 162 27.97 4.14 -7.06
C PRO A 162 28.19 4.67 -8.48
N PRO A 163 29.44 5.04 -8.86
CA PRO A 163 29.74 5.48 -10.21
C PRO A 163 29.51 4.35 -11.22
N GLU A 164 29.15 4.70 -12.46
CA GLU A 164 28.98 3.74 -13.56
C GLU A 164 30.29 2.95 -13.76
N THR A 165 30.34 1.70 -13.32
CA THR A 165 31.51 0.85 -13.54
C THR A 165 31.57 0.45 -15.01
N GLY A 166 32.51 1.02 -15.77
CA GLY A 166 32.95 0.40 -17.03
C GLY A 166 33.52 -0.98 -16.72
N GLU A 167 33.07 -2.01 -17.43
CA GLU A 167 33.51 -3.39 -17.22
C GLU A 167 35.05 -3.53 -17.11
N GLY A 168 35.51 -4.10 -15.99
CA GLY A 168 36.79 -4.79 -15.86
C GLY A 168 38.07 -3.95 -15.84
N LYS A 169 38.54 -3.57 -14.64
CA LYS A 169 39.98 -3.52 -14.35
C LYS A 169 40.30 -4.16 -13.00
N THR A 170 40.99 -5.30 -13.08
CA THR A 170 41.61 -6.08 -12.01
C THR A 170 42.50 -5.21 -11.11
N PRO A 171 42.60 -5.48 -9.79
CA PRO A 171 43.41 -4.68 -8.88
C PRO A 171 44.90 -5.05 -9.02
N GLY A 172 45.74 -4.03 -9.13
CA GLY A 172 47.17 -4.16 -8.94
C GLY A 172 47.96 -3.07 -9.63
N THR A 173 48.48 -2.12 -8.86
CA THR A 173 49.94 -1.89 -8.82
C THR A 173 50.30 -1.07 -7.59
N GLU A 174 51.40 -1.51 -7.00
CA GLU A 174 51.96 -1.13 -5.72
C GLU A 174 52.33 0.36 -5.65
N LYS A 175 52.12 0.94 -4.46
CA LYS A 175 52.82 2.16 -4.03
C LYS A 175 54.33 1.91 -4.00
N LYS A 176 55.12 2.86 -4.52
CA LYS A 176 56.48 3.11 -4.04
C LYS A 176 56.72 4.61 -3.77
N PRO A 177 57.65 4.94 -2.85
CA PRO A 177 57.49 6.07 -1.94
C PRO A 177 58.42 7.25 -2.22
N GLY A 178 58.00 8.42 -1.73
CA GLY A 178 58.86 9.39 -1.05
C GLY A 178 59.77 10.29 -1.89
N ARG A 179 59.51 11.60 -1.85
CA ARG A 179 60.56 12.61 -1.89
C ARG A 179 60.16 13.81 -1.03
N THR A 180 60.95 14.06 0.00
CA THR A 180 60.93 15.26 0.86
C THR A 180 61.90 16.33 0.31
N PRO A 181 62.00 17.53 0.92
CA PRO A 181 61.46 18.80 0.42
C PRO A 181 62.56 19.79 -0.04
N GLY A 182 62.18 20.97 -0.54
CA GLY A 182 63.12 22.08 -0.68
C GLY A 182 62.59 23.28 -1.47
N ASP A 183 62.27 24.33 -0.72
CA ASP A 183 62.58 25.76 -0.92
C ASP A 183 62.05 26.56 -2.12
N GLY A 184 61.48 27.73 -1.78
CA GLY A 184 61.73 28.96 -2.54
C GLY A 184 60.51 29.82 -2.89
N ASP A 185 60.17 30.74 -1.97
CA ASP A 185 59.77 32.15 -2.16
C ASP A 185 58.90 32.60 -3.35
N GLY A 186 57.90 33.43 -3.00
CA GLY A 186 57.71 34.72 -3.68
C GLY A 186 56.34 35.00 -4.31
N ASP A 187 55.68 36.00 -3.74
CA ASP A 187 54.87 37.03 -4.42
C ASP A 187 53.36 36.79 -4.68
N ASP A 188 52.57 37.56 -3.92
CA ASP A 188 51.30 38.22 -4.29
C ASP A 188 51.69 39.60 -4.92
N PRO A 189 50.82 40.40 -5.58
CA PRO A 189 49.41 40.17 -5.91
C PRO A 189 48.96 40.68 -7.31
N ASP A 190 47.65 40.46 -7.58
CA ASP A 190 46.69 41.32 -8.31
C ASP A 190 46.92 41.69 -9.80
N ASP A 191 45.96 41.29 -10.64
CA ASP A 191 45.11 42.16 -11.48
C ASP A 191 44.47 41.33 -12.61
N GLY A 192 43.13 41.32 -12.68
CA GLY A 192 42.40 40.95 -13.90
C GLY A 192 42.39 42.10 -14.91
N PRO A 193 41.43 42.16 -15.86
CA PRO A 193 40.66 41.10 -16.52
C PRO A 193 40.71 41.27 -18.06
N VAL A 194 39.71 40.72 -18.78
CA VAL A 194 39.22 41.10 -20.13
C VAL A 194 39.58 40.15 -21.29
N ASP A 195 38.63 39.24 -21.55
CA ASP A 195 37.78 39.19 -22.75
C ASP A 195 38.39 39.58 -24.12
N THR A 196 38.27 38.68 -25.11
CA THR A 196 37.45 38.90 -26.32
C THR A 196 37.76 37.83 -27.37
N GLY A 197 36.71 37.18 -27.86
CA GLY A 197 36.78 36.14 -28.86
C GLY A 197 37.14 36.62 -30.27
N ALA A 198 37.49 35.67 -31.12
CA ALA A 198 37.19 35.72 -32.55
C ALA A 198 37.19 34.29 -33.12
N GLU A 199 36.06 33.94 -33.75
CA GLU A 199 35.88 32.83 -34.68
C GLU A 199 36.94 32.86 -35.80
N VAL A 200 37.16 31.72 -36.47
CA VAL A 200 36.93 31.55 -37.93
C VAL A 200 37.33 30.14 -38.40
N THR A 201 36.28 29.39 -38.77
CA THR A 201 36.13 28.49 -39.94
C THR A 201 37.02 27.26 -40.17
N GLY A 202 36.36 26.12 -40.43
CA GLY A 202 36.93 25.01 -41.20
C GLY A 202 36.14 23.70 -41.05
N LYS A 203 35.18 23.46 -41.95
CA LYS A 203 34.28 22.29 -41.99
C LYS A 203 34.88 21.18 -42.87
N SER A 204 34.40 19.94 -42.66
CA SER A 204 34.50 18.71 -43.50
C SER A 204 35.80 17.89 -43.35
N ASP A 205 35.82 16.55 -43.25
CA ASP A 205 34.77 15.53 -43.29
C ASP A 205 35.30 14.17 -42.74
N SER A 206 34.33 13.33 -42.34
CA SER A 206 34.32 11.85 -42.33
C SER A 206 34.76 11.05 -41.08
N LYS A 207 33.72 10.49 -40.42
CA LYS A 207 33.49 9.08 -39.98
C LYS A 207 34.67 8.35 -39.32
N SER A 208 34.52 7.59 -38.24
CA SER A 208 33.39 7.15 -37.42
C SER A 208 34.00 6.34 -36.30
N GLU A 209 33.55 6.49 -35.06
CA GLU A 209 33.38 5.33 -34.18
C GLU A 209 32.46 5.70 -33.02
N SER A 210 31.51 4.80 -32.79
CA SER A 210 30.44 4.91 -31.83
C SER A 210 30.97 4.78 -30.41
N GLY A 211 30.92 5.89 -29.67
CA GLY A 211 30.97 5.89 -28.22
C GLY A 211 30.00 6.96 -27.75
N ALA A 212 28.71 6.63 -27.65
CA ALA A 212 27.77 7.52 -27.00
C ALA A 212 28.14 7.56 -25.52
N VAL A 213 28.92 8.59 -25.14
CA VAL A 213 29.10 8.96 -23.73
C VAL A 213 27.71 9.32 -23.23
N LYS A 214 27.10 8.42 -22.42
CA LYS A 214 25.84 8.69 -21.75
C LYS A 214 26.09 9.82 -20.75
N THR A 215 25.24 10.84 -20.77
CA THR A 215 25.33 11.97 -19.84
C THR A 215 25.04 11.50 -18.40
N PRO A 216 25.49 12.20 -17.35
CA PRO A 216 25.21 11.84 -15.96
C PRO A 216 23.71 11.61 -15.66
N GLY A 217 22.82 12.39 -16.29
CA GLY A 217 21.37 12.16 -16.18
C GLY A 217 20.90 10.82 -16.75
N GLY A 218 21.55 10.30 -17.80
CA GLY A 218 21.21 8.99 -18.37
C GLY A 218 21.57 7.81 -17.46
N TYR A 219 22.58 7.95 -16.60
CA TYR A 219 22.95 6.91 -15.63
C TYR A 219 21.94 6.83 -14.48
N LEU A 220 21.54 7.98 -13.92
CA LEU A 220 20.54 8.02 -12.84
C LEU A 220 19.19 7.43 -13.30
N GLU A 221 18.74 7.76 -14.50
CA GLU A 221 17.50 7.19 -15.08
C GLU A 221 17.62 5.67 -15.30
N GLN A 222 18.78 5.20 -15.77
CA GLN A 222 19.03 3.76 -15.89
C GLN A 222 19.02 3.08 -14.51
N TYR A 223 19.64 3.70 -13.49
CA TYR A 223 19.65 3.19 -12.13
C TYR A 223 18.24 3.08 -11.54
N LYS A 224 17.39 4.12 -11.71
CA LYS A 224 15.99 4.11 -11.29
C LYS A 224 15.18 3.02 -12.00
N LYS A 225 15.43 2.80 -13.29
CA LYS A 225 14.79 1.70 -14.03
C LYS A 225 15.19 0.31 -13.51
N GLU A 226 16.47 0.10 -13.21
CA GLU A 226 16.95 -1.17 -12.66
C GLU A 226 16.38 -1.44 -11.26
N LEU A 227 16.22 -0.39 -10.44
CA LEU A 227 15.49 -0.46 -9.17
C LEU A 227 14.04 -0.87 -9.36
N LEU A 228 13.34 -0.25 -10.32
CA LEU A 228 11.95 -0.59 -10.62
C LEU A 228 11.79 -2.07 -11.02
N ASP A 229 12.66 -2.57 -11.91
CA ASP A 229 12.70 -3.99 -12.29
C ASP A 229 12.91 -4.91 -11.08
N LEU A 230 13.69 -4.45 -10.09
CA LEU A 230 13.92 -5.17 -8.86
C LEU A 230 12.68 -5.20 -7.97
N TYR A 231 11.95 -4.09 -7.83
CA TYR A 231 10.70 -4.04 -7.07
C TYR A 231 9.68 -5.07 -7.59
N PHE A 232 9.54 -5.19 -8.91
CA PHE A 232 8.68 -6.22 -9.53
C PHE A 232 9.15 -7.65 -9.24
N LYS A 233 10.46 -7.90 -9.09
CA LYS A 233 10.96 -9.22 -8.68
C LYS A 233 10.62 -9.54 -7.23
N TYR A 234 10.70 -8.56 -6.32
CA TYR A 234 10.26 -8.72 -4.93
C TYR A 234 8.76 -9.01 -4.88
N GLN A 235 7.96 -8.22 -5.61
CA GLN A 235 6.53 -8.40 -5.75
C GLN A 235 6.17 -9.81 -6.26
N TYR A 236 6.85 -10.29 -7.30
CA TYR A 236 6.62 -11.62 -7.89
C TYR A 236 6.84 -12.78 -6.90
N ASP A 237 7.81 -12.65 -6.00
CA ASP A 237 8.08 -13.64 -4.94
C ASP A 237 7.21 -13.42 -3.68
N GLY A 238 6.24 -12.51 -3.71
CA GLY A 238 5.37 -12.20 -2.57
C GLY A 238 6.13 -11.58 -1.40
N ILE A 239 7.22 -10.85 -1.67
CA ILE A 239 8.03 -10.19 -0.65
C ILE A 239 7.64 -8.72 -0.59
N VAL A 240 7.19 -8.29 0.59
CA VAL A 240 6.78 -6.90 0.84
C VAL A 240 7.99 -6.09 1.30
N ILE A 241 8.16 -4.89 0.75
CA ILE A 241 9.14 -3.92 1.26
C ILE A 241 8.38 -2.78 1.92
N THR A 242 8.75 -2.49 3.18
CA THR A 242 8.22 -1.39 3.99
C THR A 242 9.35 -0.41 4.27
N PRO A 243 9.47 0.65 3.45
CA PRO A 243 10.48 1.68 3.66
C PRO A 243 10.15 2.56 4.86
N ILE A 244 11.17 2.94 5.61
CA ILE A 244 11.12 4.02 6.59
C ILE A 244 11.95 5.16 6.01
N ALA A 245 11.26 6.12 5.38
CA ALA A 245 11.84 7.30 4.75
C ALA A 245 12.11 8.35 5.82
N PHE A 246 13.35 8.38 6.29
CA PHE A 246 13.77 9.26 7.36
C PHE A 246 14.22 10.60 6.77
N THR A 247 13.70 11.73 7.26
CA THR A 247 13.95 13.10 6.76
C THR A 247 13.19 13.55 5.52
N LYS A 248 13.08 14.88 5.37
CA LYS A 248 12.42 15.57 4.25
C LYS A 248 13.25 15.61 2.95
N GLU A 249 14.53 15.27 3.03
CA GLU A 249 15.46 15.25 1.88
C GLU A 249 15.40 13.93 1.12
N SER A 250 14.70 12.94 1.66
CA SER A 250 14.49 11.65 1.00
C SER A 250 13.80 11.81 -0.35
N GLU A 251 14.18 11.00 -1.36
CA GLU A 251 13.39 10.75 -2.57
C GLU A 251 12.14 9.94 -2.20
N VAL A 252 11.25 10.55 -1.42
CA VAL A 252 10.03 9.94 -0.87
C VAL A 252 9.23 9.24 -1.97
N GLY A 253 9.13 9.84 -3.15
CA GLY A 253 8.41 9.25 -4.28
C GLY A 253 8.96 7.90 -4.75
N LEU A 254 10.28 7.67 -4.69
CA LEU A 254 10.89 6.39 -5.05
C LEU A 254 10.62 5.32 -3.98
N LEU A 255 10.65 5.70 -2.71
CA LEU A 255 10.33 4.81 -1.58
C LEU A 255 8.84 4.50 -1.52
N GLU A 256 7.98 5.47 -1.79
CA GLU A 256 6.53 5.26 -1.95
C GLU A 256 6.24 4.32 -3.12
N GLN A 257 6.92 4.47 -4.25
CA GLN A 257 6.80 3.53 -5.37
C GLN A 257 7.25 2.11 -4.99
N MET A 258 8.37 1.97 -4.28
CA MET A 258 8.87 0.69 -3.77
C MET A 258 7.84 -0.01 -2.87
N ALA A 259 7.29 0.74 -1.91
CA ALA A 259 6.25 0.25 -1.02
C ALA A 259 5.01 -0.14 -1.81
N PHE A 260 4.52 0.75 -2.67
CA PHE A 260 3.31 0.54 -3.47
C PHE A 260 3.38 -0.73 -4.33
N ILE A 261 4.47 -0.91 -5.09
CA ILE A 261 4.65 -2.07 -5.98
C ILE A 261 4.70 -3.37 -5.19
N THR A 262 5.41 -3.38 -4.06
CA THR A 262 5.60 -4.60 -3.25
C THR A 262 4.44 -4.86 -2.28
N GLY A 263 3.44 -3.98 -2.21
CA GLY A 263 2.30 -4.11 -1.29
C GLY A 263 2.58 -3.65 0.14
N GLY A 264 3.65 -2.87 0.34
CA GLY A 264 4.03 -2.22 1.59
C GLY A 264 3.40 -0.85 1.81
N VAL A 265 3.88 -0.16 2.84
CA VAL A 265 3.59 1.25 3.11
C VAL A 265 4.91 1.98 3.38
N CYS A 266 5.05 3.20 2.87
CA CYS A 266 6.20 4.04 3.17
C CYS A 266 5.92 4.85 4.45
N LEU A 267 6.69 4.59 5.51
CA LEU A 267 6.58 5.30 6.78
C LEU A 267 7.50 6.51 6.77
N LYS A 268 7.00 7.69 7.17
CA LYS A 268 7.69 8.98 7.02
C LYS A 268 7.86 9.68 8.39
N PRO A 269 8.69 9.15 9.30
CA PRO A 269 8.93 9.76 10.61
C PRO A 269 9.58 11.15 10.48
N GLU A 270 9.09 12.13 11.23
CA GLU A 270 9.63 13.49 11.20
C GLU A 270 10.94 13.63 11.97
N LYS A 271 11.10 12.85 13.05
CA LYS A 271 12.25 12.90 13.96
C LYS A 271 12.75 11.51 14.33
N ALA A 272 14.00 11.42 14.78
CA ALA A 272 14.62 10.17 15.21
C ALA A 272 13.80 9.45 16.31
N SER A 273 13.14 10.21 17.18
CA SER A 273 12.24 9.68 18.22
C SER A 273 11.05 8.88 17.66
N ASP A 274 10.65 9.18 16.42
CA ASP A 274 9.46 8.61 15.78
C ASP A 274 9.77 7.30 15.05
N LEU A 275 11.06 6.95 14.89
CA LEU A 275 11.50 5.67 14.31
C LEU A 275 10.92 4.49 15.08
N ARG A 276 10.90 4.57 16.41
CA ARG A 276 10.27 3.57 17.27
C ARG A 276 8.82 3.33 16.90
N ASN A 277 8.04 4.41 16.74
CA ASN A 277 6.63 4.32 16.38
C ASN A 277 6.46 3.70 14.99
N SER A 278 7.37 4.00 14.05
CA SER A 278 7.38 3.38 12.72
C SER A 278 7.50 1.84 12.81
N PHE A 279 8.43 1.32 13.61
CA PHE A 279 8.54 -0.14 13.82
C PHE A 279 7.31 -0.74 14.50
N LEU A 280 6.69 -0.03 15.46
CA LEU A 280 5.44 -0.47 16.09
C LEU A 280 4.27 -0.47 15.10
N ASP A 281 4.21 0.50 14.20
CA ASP A 281 3.19 0.56 13.15
C ASP A 281 3.31 -0.62 12.19
N ILE A 282 4.53 -1.06 11.86
CA ILE A 282 4.76 -2.30 11.10
C ILE A 282 4.13 -3.48 11.85
N LEU A 283 4.48 -3.67 13.13
CA LEU A 283 3.94 -4.76 13.96
C LEU A 283 2.41 -4.71 14.05
N LYS A 284 1.84 -3.53 14.29
CA LYS A 284 0.39 -3.30 14.32
C LYS A 284 -0.27 -3.79 13.03
N ASN A 285 0.27 -3.40 11.88
CA ASN A 285 -0.26 -3.74 10.57
C ASN A 285 -0.20 -5.25 10.28
N ILE A 286 0.85 -5.94 10.73
CA ILE A 286 1.04 -7.37 10.44
C ILE A 286 0.37 -8.33 11.43
N THR A 287 0.20 -7.93 12.69
CA THR A 287 -0.26 -8.85 13.77
C THR A 287 -1.65 -8.54 14.32
N SER A 288 -2.34 -7.50 13.84
CA SER A 288 -3.63 -7.03 14.37
C SER A 288 -3.62 -6.73 15.89
N ARG A 289 -2.44 -6.59 16.50
CA ARG A 289 -2.28 -6.28 17.92
C ARG A 289 -2.70 -4.86 18.23
N PHE A 290 -3.34 -4.68 19.38
CA PHE A 290 -3.75 -3.38 19.85
C PHE A 290 -2.62 -2.73 20.65
N ILE A 291 -2.09 -1.62 20.17
CA ILE A 291 -0.94 -0.93 20.75
C ILE A 291 -1.37 0.41 21.33
N ARG A 292 -0.88 0.71 22.53
CA ARG A 292 -0.89 2.04 23.17
C ARG A 292 0.54 2.38 23.58
N SER A 293 0.97 3.61 23.33
CA SER A 293 2.29 4.09 23.75
C SER A 293 2.16 5.43 24.47
N GLU A 294 2.94 5.62 25.54
CA GLU A 294 2.97 6.86 26.31
C GLU A 294 4.41 7.25 26.64
N ASP A 295 4.79 8.47 26.26
CA ASP A 295 6.08 9.04 26.65
C ASP A 295 6.02 9.59 28.07
N GLN A 296 7.08 9.32 28.83
CA GLN A 296 7.19 9.87 30.18
C GLN A 296 7.52 11.37 30.11
N LYS A 297 6.78 12.17 30.89
CA LYS A 297 6.87 13.65 30.85
C LYS A 297 7.79 14.25 31.90
N ASN A 298 8.20 13.49 32.91
CA ASN A 298 9.01 13.95 34.03
C ASN A 298 9.84 12.80 34.63
N ILE A 299 10.73 13.11 35.56
CA ILE A 299 11.67 12.12 36.14
C ILE A 299 10.96 11.03 36.97
N SER A 300 9.77 11.30 37.51
CA SER A 300 9.07 10.35 38.38
C SER A 300 8.46 9.20 37.57
N PRO A 301 8.45 7.96 38.10
CA PRO A 301 7.74 6.86 37.50
C PRO A 301 6.27 7.19 37.22
N VAL A 302 5.76 6.68 36.11
CA VAL A 302 4.37 6.80 35.69
C VAL A 302 3.58 5.67 36.33
N ALA A 303 2.69 6.00 37.25
CA ALA A 303 1.72 5.07 37.80
C ALA A 303 0.36 5.25 37.11
N GLY A 304 -0.36 4.15 36.87
CA GLY A 304 -1.66 4.20 36.23
C GLY A 304 -2.45 2.90 36.39
N GLU A 305 -3.64 2.89 35.79
CA GLU A 305 -4.56 1.76 35.79
C GLU A 305 -4.90 1.36 34.35
N ILE A 306 -5.12 0.07 34.13
CA ILE A 306 -5.62 -0.50 32.88
C ILE A 306 -6.74 -1.47 33.22
N THR A 307 -7.88 -1.33 32.54
CA THR A 307 -8.97 -2.30 32.66
C THR A 307 -8.78 -3.37 31.59
N MET A 308 -8.67 -4.62 32.01
CA MET A 308 -8.57 -5.79 31.14
C MET A 308 -9.82 -6.64 31.32
N ASP A 309 -10.47 -7.02 30.22
CA ASP A 309 -11.65 -7.90 30.22
C ASP A 309 -11.26 -9.33 29.84
N ASP A 310 -12.20 -10.26 29.99
CA ASP A 310 -11.98 -11.71 29.82
C ASP A 310 -11.69 -12.15 28.38
N TYR A 311 -11.97 -11.30 27.39
CA TYR A 311 -11.65 -11.54 25.99
C TYR A 311 -10.20 -11.23 25.62
N ILE A 312 -9.42 -10.58 26.50
CA ILE A 312 -8.00 -10.30 26.23
C ILE A 312 -7.21 -11.60 26.40
N LYS A 313 -6.63 -12.09 25.31
CA LYS A 313 -5.87 -13.36 25.33
C LYS A 313 -4.45 -13.18 25.87
N GLU A 314 -3.87 -12.03 25.63
CA GLU A 314 -2.49 -11.72 26.00
C GLU A 314 -2.31 -10.22 26.20
N ALA A 315 -1.49 -9.85 27.18
CA ALA A 315 -1.04 -8.49 27.41
C ALA A 315 0.49 -8.46 27.52
N VAL A 316 1.13 -7.54 26.78
CA VAL A 316 2.57 -7.29 26.82
C VAL A 316 2.80 -5.84 27.23
N ILE A 317 3.45 -5.64 28.36
CA ILE A 317 3.76 -4.31 28.90
C ILE A 317 5.25 -4.09 28.85
N ILE A 318 5.66 -2.93 28.34
CA ILE A 318 7.05 -2.61 28.05
C ILE A 318 7.40 -1.30 28.72
N SER A 319 8.53 -1.29 29.42
CA SER A 319 9.19 -0.08 29.89
C SER A 319 10.46 0.14 29.07
N LEU A 320 10.64 1.34 28.54
CA LEU A 320 11.74 1.73 27.68
C LEU A 320 12.59 2.79 28.36
N LYS A 321 13.90 2.69 28.15
CA LYS A 321 14.83 3.78 28.43
C LYS A 321 14.38 5.05 27.70
N ASN A 322 14.51 6.18 28.36
CA ASN A 322 14.28 7.50 27.75
C ASN A 322 15.32 8.52 28.25
N SER A 323 15.07 9.81 27.98
CA SER A 323 15.97 10.91 28.38
C SER A 323 16.00 11.18 29.88
N PHE A 324 15.00 10.72 30.65
CA PHE A 324 14.92 10.91 32.10
C PHE A 324 15.50 9.71 32.86
N ASN A 325 15.40 8.52 32.29
CA ASN A 325 15.66 7.26 32.97
C ASN A 325 16.51 6.34 32.12
N GLU A 326 17.79 6.21 32.47
CA GLU A 326 18.71 5.29 31.79
C GLU A 326 18.43 3.82 32.10
N ASN A 327 17.74 3.54 33.21
CA ASN A 327 17.39 2.19 33.65
C ASN A 327 15.86 2.06 33.70
N PRO A 328 15.26 1.36 32.73
CA PRO A 328 13.82 1.16 32.72
C PRO A 328 13.35 0.38 33.97
N GLY A 329 12.12 0.64 34.40
CA GLY A 329 11.48 -0.01 35.54
C GLY A 329 10.05 -0.39 35.20
N LEU A 330 9.63 -1.58 35.62
CA LEU A 330 8.31 -2.12 35.32
C LEU A 330 7.80 -2.94 36.52
N SER A 331 6.66 -2.52 37.06
CA SER A 331 5.94 -3.26 38.09
C SER A 331 4.46 -3.30 37.73
N LEU A 332 3.85 -4.48 37.81
CA LEU A 332 2.41 -4.69 37.63
C LEU A 332 1.79 -5.30 38.89
N THR A 333 0.57 -4.88 39.20
CA THR A 333 -0.29 -5.42 40.26
C THR A 333 -1.58 -5.94 39.65
N ASP A 334 -1.91 -7.20 39.91
CA ASP A 334 -3.15 -7.83 39.43
C ASP A 334 -4.39 -7.35 40.23
N PRO A 335 -5.62 -7.63 39.77
CA PRO A 335 -6.86 -7.29 40.50
C PRO A 335 -6.97 -7.95 41.89
N GLY A 336 -6.15 -8.96 42.17
CA GLY A 336 -6.05 -9.64 43.46
C GLY A 336 -5.04 -9.02 44.42
N ASN A 337 -4.44 -7.87 44.07
CA ASN A 337 -3.36 -7.19 44.80
C ASN A 337 -2.04 -7.97 44.88
N LYS A 338 -1.78 -8.85 43.92
CA LYS A 338 -0.49 -9.54 43.80
C LYS A 338 0.40 -8.80 42.82
N THR A 339 1.66 -8.61 43.20
CA THR A 339 2.66 -7.92 42.38
C THR A 339 3.61 -8.90 41.71
N GLY A 340 4.16 -8.51 40.55
CA GLY A 340 5.23 -9.26 39.89
C GLY A 340 4.78 -10.57 39.24
N ILE A 341 3.51 -10.65 38.80
CA ILE A 341 2.97 -11.82 38.10
C ILE A 341 3.17 -11.65 36.60
N TYR A 342 4.08 -12.43 36.04
CA TYR A 342 4.41 -12.45 34.62
C TYR A 342 4.59 -13.91 34.17
N ASP A 343 4.06 -14.26 33.00
CA ASP A 343 4.35 -15.55 32.36
C ASP A 343 5.73 -15.56 31.73
N GLU A 344 6.16 -14.41 31.19
CA GLU A 344 7.49 -14.20 30.62
C GLU A 344 7.95 -12.78 30.95
N TYR A 345 9.22 -12.64 31.33
CA TYR A 345 9.82 -11.36 31.70
C TYR A 345 11.23 -11.26 31.11
N ILE A 346 11.45 -10.22 30.30
CA ILE A 346 12.72 -9.97 29.61
C ILE A 346 13.29 -8.66 30.14
N GLU A 347 14.57 -8.70 30.51
CA GLU A 347 15.31 -7.55 30.98
C GLU A 347 16.54 -7.32 30.11
N GLU A 348 16.50 -6.24 29.35
CA GLU A 348 17.61 -5.74 28.55
C GLU A 348 17.99 -4.34 29.03
N LYS A 349 19.17 -3.86 28.63
CA LYS A 349 19.69 -2.56 29.07
C LYS A 349 18.75 -1.39 28.71
N ILE A 350 18.10 -1.48 27.56
CA ILE A 350 17.28 -0.39 27.00
C ILE A 350 15.78 -0.60 27.17
N PHE A 351 15.33 -1.80 27.57
CA PHE A 351 13.91 -2.08 27.83
C PHE A 351 13.69 -3.25 28.78
N LYS A 352 12.49 -3.28 29.38
CA LYS A 352 11.92 -4.40 30.12
C LYS A 352 10.59 -4.78 29.51
N ILE A 353 10.33 -6.07 29.35
CA ILE A 353 9.09 -6.59 28.78
C ILE A 353 8.48 -7.57 29.77
N ALA A 354 7.22 -7.35 30.13
CA ALA A 354 6.40 -8.29 30.88
C ALA A 354 5.26 -8.80 30.00
N LYS A 355 5.14 -10.12 29.86
CA LYS A 355 4.04 -10.77 29.14
C LYS A 355 3.16 -11.52 30.12
N ILE A 356 1.86 -11.36 29.95
CA ILE A 356 0.79 -12.00 30.72
C ILE A 356 -0.13 -12.70 29.73
N LYS A 357 -0.33 -14.00 29.91
CA LYS A 357 -1.27 -14.82 29.14
C LYS A 357 -2.57 -14.93 29.92
N GLU A 358 -3.70 -14.80 29.22
CA GLU A 358 -5.05 -14.88 29.79
C GLU A 358 -5.17 -14.03 31.09
N PRO A 359 -4.89 -12.72 31.03
CA PRO A 359 -4.91 -11.85 32.21
C PRO A 359 -6.25 -11.92 32.95
N LEU A 360 -6.20 -11.88 34.28
CA LEU A 360 -7.41 -11.79 35.10
C LEU A 360 -8.22 -10.54 34.73
N ALA A 361 -9.52 -10.73 34.50
CA ALA A 361 -10.43 -9.63 34.25
C ALA A 361 -10.50 -8.69 35.47
N GLY A 362 -10.41 -7.38 35.23
CA GLY A 362 -10.45 -6.35 36.24
C GLY A 362 -9.41 -5.25 36.03
N LYS A 363 -9.19 -4.48 37.10
CA LYS A 363 -8.24 -3.37 37.12
C LYS A 363 -6.85 -3.85 37.46
N TRP A 364 -5.91 -3.60 36.56
CA TRP A 364 -4.49 -3.77 36.78
C TRP A 364 -3.85 -2.43 37.07
N GLU A 365 -2.99 -2.37 38.08
CA GLU A 365 -2.18 -1.19 38.37
C GLU A 365 -0.78 -1.40 37.81
N TYR A 366 -0.16 -0.34 37.30
CA TYR A 366 1.21 -0.35 36.85
C TYR A 366 2.02 0.81 37.44
N GLU A 367 3.31 0.59 37.62
CA GLU A 367 4.32 1.62 37.84
C GLU A 367 5.47 1.40 36.85
N ILE A 368 5.68 2.38 35.96
CA ILE A 368 6.67 2.32 34.90
C ILE A 368 7.66 3.47 35.03
N ASN A 369 8.95 3.15 35.06
CA ASN A 369 10.03 4.12 34.98
C ASN A 369 10.62 4.10 33.58
N GLY A 370 10.15 4.97 32.68
CA GLY A 370 10.52 4.97 31.27
C GLY A 370 9.33 5.32 30.37
N ASP A 371 9.58 5.37 29.06
CA ASP A 371 8.46 5.38 28.10
C ASP A 371 7.76 4.03 28.15
N SER A 372 6.45 4.00 27.92
CA SER A 372 5.64 2.79 28.09
C SER A 372 4.96 2.39 26.79
N ILE A 373 4.92 1.08 26.54
CA ILE A 373 4.14 0.48 25.46
C ILE A 373 3.30 -0.64 26.05
N PHE A 374 2.02 -0.66 25.70
CA PHE A 374 1.05 -1.67 26.07
C PHE A 374 0.53 -2.31 24.80
N ILE A 375 0.63 -3.64 24.71
CA ILE A 375 0.21 -4.41 23.54
C ILE A 375 -0.77 -5.47 24.00
N PHE A 376 -1.91 -5.60 23.31
CA PHE A 376 -2.97 -6.52 23.66
C PHE A 376 -3.36 -7.40 22.48
N ASP A 377 -3.59 -8.69 22.76
CA ASP A 377 -4.23 -9.61 21.84
C ASP A 377 -5.76 -9.59 22.06
N ILE A 378 -6.33 -8.74 21.21
CA ILE A 378 -7.71 -8.33 20.93
C ILE A 378 -8.62 -9.32 20.20
N ILE A 379 -8.75 -8.97 18.93
CA ILE A 379 -9.51 -9.54 17.84
C ILE A 379 -8.58 -9.47 16.63
N ASP A 380 -8.83 -10.32 15.64
CA ASP A 380 -8.18 -10.21 14.36
C ASP A 380 -9.02 -9.35 13.40
N SER A 381 -8.34 -8.75 12.43
CA SER A 381 -8.97 -7.89 11.45
C SER A 381 -8.41 -8.14 10.05
N LEU A 382 -9.29 -8.04 9.06
CA LEU A 382 -8.99 -8.29 7.66
C LEU A 382 -9.34 -7.06 6.82
N LEU A 383 -8.36 -6.52 6.11
CA LEU A 383 -8.60 -5.45 5.15
C LEU A 383 -9.28 -6.02 3.89
N LEU A 384 -10.46 -5.50 3.54
CA LEU A 384 -11.20 -5.91 2.34
C LEU A 384 -11.14 -4.87 1.22
N GLN A 385 -11.15 -3.58 1.56
CA GLN A 385 -11.05 -2.46 0.62
C GLN A 385 -10.15 -1.35 1.17
N PRO A 386 -9.40 -0.63 0.33
CA PRO A 386 -9.49 -0.63 -1.14
C PRO A 386 -8.81 -1.84 -1.81
N GLU A 387 -9.47 -2.44 -2.82
CA GLU A 387 -8.90 -3.55 -3.59
C GLU A 387 -7.92 -3.06 -4.68
N PHE A 388 -8.14 -1.87 -5.23
CA PHE A 388 -7.33 -1.31 -6.31
C PHE A 388 -6.18 -0.48 -5.78
N GLY A 389 -5.06 -0.48 -6.51
CA GLY A 389 -3.87 0.30 -6.16
C GLY A 389 -3.87 1.66 -6.83
N LEU A 390 -4.61 1.82 -7.92
CA LEU A 390 -4.58 3.01 -8.76
C LEU A 390 -6.00 3.54 -8.95
N TYR A 391 -6.19 4.82 -8.67
CA TYR A 391 -7.46 5.53 -8.81
C TYR A 391 -7.28 6.81 -9.62
N THR A 392 -8.33 7.25 -10.32
CA THR A 392 -8.36 8.62 -10.85
C THR A 392 -8.57 9.62 -9.72
N LEU A 393 -8.13 10.87 -9.90
CA LEU A 393 -8.50 11.94 -8.97
C LEU A 393 -10.03 12.01 -8.77
N ASP A 394 -10.44 12.40 -7.57
CA ASP A 394 -11.84 12.52 -7.13
C ASP A 394 -12.67 11.22 -7.17
N ALA A 395 -12.05 10.08 -7.51
CA ALA A 395 -12.70 8.78 -7.42
C ALA A 395 -13.16 8.52 -5.99
N GLU A 396 -14.36 7.95 -5.84
CA GLU A 396 -14.84 7.46 -4.55
C GLU A 396 -14.17 6.12 -4.21
N ILE A 397 -13.34 6.12 -3.18
CA ILE A 397 -12.57 4.98 -2.72
C ILE A 397 -13.35 4.29 -1.59
N PRO A 398 -13.76 3.02 -1.75
CA PRO A 398 -14.39 2.27 -0.66
C PRO A 398 -13.35 1.85 0.38
N PHE A 399 -13.75 1.86 1.65
CA PHE A 399 -13.00 1.30 2.76
C PHE A 399 -13.84 0.25 3.46
N GLU A 400 -13.28 -0.94 3.63
CA GLU A 400 -13.95 -2.07 4.25
C GLU A 400 -12.94 -2.85 5.08
N ILE A 401 -13.28 -3.09 6.34
CA ILE A 401 -12.52 -3.94 7.25
C ILE A 401 -13.47 -4.95 7.88
N LYS A 402 -13.08 -6.22 7.84
CA LYS A 402 -13.81 -7.29 8.52
C LYS A 402 -13.15 -7.58 9.86
N ILE A 403 -13.94 -7.50 10.92
CA ILE A 403 -13.55 -7.92 12.26
C ILE A 403 -13.85 -9.40 12.40
N LEU A 404 -12.84 -10.18 12.78
CA LEU A 404 -12.99 -11.61 13.02
C LEU A 404 -13.36 -11.81 14.49
N SER A 405 -14.43 -12.57 14.74
CA SER A 405 -14.80 -12.95 16.10
C SER A 405 -13.65 -13.72 16.76
N PRO A 406 -13.36 -13.50 18.05
CA PRO A 406 -12.44 -14.35 18.78
C PRO A 406 -12.93 -15.81 18.68
N GLU A 407 -12.03 -16.78 18.49
CA GLU A 407 -12.41 -18.19 18.48
C GLU A 407 -13.23 -18.54 19.73
N GLY A 408 -14.53 -18.83 19.54
CA GLY A 408 -15.46 -19.18 20.61
C GLY A 408 -16.17 -18.02 21.33
N GLY A 409 -15.96 -16.75 20.93
CA GLY A 409 -16.60 -15.57 21.52
C GLY A 409 -17.73 -14.97 20.66
N ASP A 410 -18.75 -14.39 21.31
CA ASP A 410 -19.79 -13.60 20.63
C ASP A 410 -19.24 -12.18 20.37
N PHE A 411 -19.08 -11.81 19.09
CA PHE A 411 -18.67 -10.45 18.68
C PHE A 411 -19.54 -9.37 19.33
N LYS A 412 -20.80 -9.67 19.65
CA LYS A 412 -21.71 -8.72 20.33
C LYS A 412 -21.18 -8.23 21.67
N ASN A 413 -20.35 -9.01 22.37
CA ASN A 413 -19.83 -8.63 23.68
C ASN A 413 -18.72 -7.58 23.59
N ILE A 414 -17.93 -7.58 22.51
CA ILE A 414 -16.82 -6.62 22.34
C ILE A 414 -17.20 -5.42 21.44
N ALA A 415 -18.22 -5.56 20.58
CA ALA A 415 -18.59 -4.52 19.62
C ALA A 415 -18.83 -3.13 20.24
N GLY A 416 -19.36 -3.07 21.48
CA GLY A 416 -19.58 -1.82 22.21
C GLY A 416 -18.30 -1.12 22.68
N ASP A 417 -17.19 -1.84 22.77
CA ASP A 417 -15.89 -1.33 23.21
C ASP A 417 -15.01 -0.87 22.04
N LEU A 418 -15.44 -1.14 20.80
CA LEU A 418 -14.69 -0.87 19.59
C LEU A 418 -15.20 0.36 18.85
N LYS A 419 -14.27 1.19 18.37
CA LYS A 419 -14.54 2.25 17.40
C LYS A 419 -13.69 2.05 16.16
N ILE A 420 -14.33 1.97 15.00
CA ILE A 420 -13.67 1.72 13.72
C ILE A 420 -13.68 3.00 12.89
N SER A 421 -12.52 3.36 12.35
CA SER A 421 -12.39 4.54 11.47
C SER A 421 -11.29 4.34 10.43
N ALA A 422 -11.32 5.13 9.36
CA ALA A 422 -10.23 5.26 8.42
C ALA A 422 -9.65 6.68 8.44
N ALA A 423 -8.36 6.78 8.15
CA ALA A 423 -7.66 8.03 7.88
C ALA A 423 -6.88 7.92 6.58
N VAL A 424 -6.86 8.98 5.79
CA VAL A 424 -6.11 9.08 4.54
C VAL A 424 -5.09 10.19 4.66
N GLU A 425 -3.82 9.87 4.45
CA GLU A 425 -2.72 10.81 4.31
C GLU A 425 -2.51 11.09 2.81
N ASP A 426 -2.55 12.37 2.42
CA ASP A 426 -2.28 12.80 1.06
C ASP A 426 -0.76 12.86 0.75
N PRO A 427 -0.36 13.05 -0.51
CA PRO A 427 1.06 13.12 -0.89
C PRO A 427 1.85 14.23 -0.19
N ASN A 428 1.19 15.23 0.38
CA ASN A 428 1.82 16.33 1.12
C ASN A 428 1.88 16.05 2.63
N GLY A 429 1.46 14.87 3.10
CA GLY A 429 1.42 14.49 4.51
C GLY A 429 0.20 15.03 5.26
N LYS A 430 -0.80 15.60 4.58
CA LYS A 430 -2.02 16.05 5.23
C LYS A 430 -2.94 14.86 5.47
N ILE A 431 -3.34 14.67 6.72
CA ILE A 431 -4.23 13.60 7.14
C ILE A 431 -5.68 14.10 7.19
N THR A 432 -6.62 13.32 6.67
CA THR A 432 -8.06 13.58 6.78
C THR A 432 -8.56 13.36 8.21
N GLU A 433 -9.56 14.13 8.64
CA GLU A 433 -10.23 13.86 9.91
C GLU A 433 -11.09 12.59 9.80
N ASN A 434 -10.82 11.64 10.72
CA ASN A 434 -11.47 10.34 10.95
C ASN A 434 -12.77 10.07 10.16
N ILE A 435 -12.67 9.18 9.17
CA ILE A 435 -13.81 8.64 8.43
C ILE A 435 -14.38 7.49 9.23
N GLU A 436 -15.55 7.66 9.84
CA GLU A 436 -16.19 6.60 10.63
C GLU A 436 -16.61 5.44 9.71
N LEU A 437 -16.30 4.21 10.11
CA LEU A 437 -16.73 3.00 9.41
C LEU A 437 -17.82 2.33 10.25
N VAL A 438 -18.93 1.96 9.60
CA VAL A 438 -20.12 1.42 10.28
C VAL A 438 -20.52 0.07 9.69
N ASP A 439 -21.06 -0.79 10.55
CA ASP A 439 -21.69 -2.08 10.22
C ASP A 439 -23.21 -1.91 10.39
N SER A 440 -23.82 -1.21 9.43
CA SER A 440 -25.21 -0.74 9.53
C SER A 440 -26.18 -1.50 8.62
N GLY A 441 -25.69 -2.37 7.74
CA GLY A 441 -26.46 -3.05 6.70
C GLY A 441 -27.10 -2.09 5.69
N THR A 442 -26.53 -0.89 5.54
CA THR A 442 -26.99 0.13 4.60
C THR A 442 -25.80 0.72 3.85
N GLY A 443 -25.95 1.05 2.57
CA GLY A 443 -24.86 1.59 1.76
C GLY A 443 -24.05 0.49 1.08
N LYS A 444 -22.72 0.49 1.24
CA LYS A 444 -21.83 -0.56 0.69
C LYS A 444 -21.80 -1.83 1.54
N ASP A 445 -22.25 -1.74 2.78
CA ASP A 445 -22.55 -2.89 3.63
C ASP A 445 -23.97 -3.41 3.32
N SER A 446 -24.02 -4.67 2.85
CA SER A 446 -25.26 -5.34 2.43
C SER A 446 -25.96 -6.10 3.57
N LYS A 447 -25.32 -6.24 4.75
CA LYS A 447 -25.83 -7.05 5.86
C LYS A 447 -25.42 -6.48 7.21
N GLN A 448 -26.42 -5.98 7.93
CA GLN A 448 -26.22 -5.47 9.29
C GLN A 448 -25.69 -6.56 10.23
N SER A 449 -24.69 -6.20 11.02
CA SER A 449 -24.05 -7.03 12.05
C SER A 449 -23.35 -8.28 11.50
N ASP A 450 -22.79 -8.21 10.29
CA ASP A 450 -21.99 -9.30 9.73
C ASP A 450 -20.49 -9.19 10.06
N GLY A 451 -20.09 -8.13 10.78
CA GLY A 451 -18.73 -7.85 11.19
C GLY A 451 -17.90 -7.10 10.15
N ILE A 452 -18.49 -6.67 9.04
CA ILE A 452 -17.86 -5.83 8.02
C ILE A 452 -18.22 -4.36 8.28
N PHE A 453 -17.21 -3.56 8.57
CA PHE A 453 -17.36 -2.12 8.75
C PHE A 453 -16.97 -1.41 7.47
N SER A 454 -17.86 -0.58 6.94
CA SER A 454 -17.69 0.06 5.62
C SER A 454 -17.80 1.58 5.68
N GLY A 455 -17.17 2.23 4.71
CA GLY A 455 -17.19 3.67 4.48
C GLY A 455 -16.59 4.03 3.12
N SER A 456 -16.47 5.32 2.82
CA SER A 456 -15.82 5.77 1.59
C SER A 456 -15.16 7.14 1.70
N TYR A 457 -14.29 7.42 0.74
CA TYR A 457 -13.53 8.65 0.67
C TYR A 457 -13.47 9.19 -0.77
N SER A 458 -13.79 10.48 -0.94
CA SER A 458 -13.74 11.18 -2.23
C SER A 458 -12.87 12.44 -2.18
N GLY A 459 -11.85 12.46 -1.32
CA GLY A 459 -11.00 13.65 -1.08
C GLY A 459 -9.64 13.64 -1.79
N SER A 460 -9.37 12.65 -2.66
CA SER A 460 -8.10 12.51 -3.39
C SER A 460 -7.98 13.55 -4.51
N THR A 461 -7.68 14.79 -4.15
CA THR A 461 -7.60 15.93 -5.10
C THR A 461 -6.20 16.20 -5.64
N ILE A 462 -5.20 15.48 -5.15
CA ILE A 462 -3.77 15.69 -5.47
C ILE A 462 -3.24 14.40 -6.10
N SER A 463 -2.46 14.50 -7.17
CA SER A 463 -1.84 13.31 -7.76
C SER A 463 -0.71 12.79 -6.88
N GLY A 464 -0.55 11.47 -6.81
CA GLY A 464 0.52 10.80 -6.08
C GLY A 464 0.00 9.73 -5.11
N TYR A 465 0.92 9.21 -4.30
CA TYR A 465 0.63 8.15 -3.34
C TYR A 465 -0.10 8.69 -2.11
N HIS A 466 -1.19 8.02 -1.76
CA HIS A 466 -1.95 8.24 -0.54
C HIS A 466 -1.82 7.01 0.35
N ASN A 467 -1.69 7.24 1.66
CA ASN A 467 -1.65 6.15 2.64
C ASN A 467 -3.00 6.10 3.37
N VAL A 468 -3.64 4.95 3.35
CA VAL A 468 -4.86 4.68 4.11
C VAL A 468 -4.48 3.92 5.36
N SER A 469 -5.02 4.34 6.50
CA SER A 469 -4.95 3.62 7.77
C SER A 469 -6.36 3.35 8.26
N LEU A 470 -6.76 2.08 8.31
CA LEU A 470 -7.98 1.64 8.97
C LEU A 470 -7.63 1.29 10.41
N LEU A 471 -8.27 1.96 11.34
CA LEU A 471 -7.97 1.94 12.76
C LEU A 471 -9.15 1.32 13.52
N VAL A 472 -8.82 0.41 14.43
CA VAL A 472 -9.76 -0.18 15.38
C VAL A 472 -9.30 0.22 16.78
N GLN A 473 -10.05 1.11 17.42
CA GLN A 473 -9.77 1.59 18.77
C GLN A 473 -10.52 0.75 19.78
N HIS A 474 -9.87 0.42 20.90
CA HIS A 474 -10.45 -0.30 22.01
C HIS A 474 -10.53 0.60 23.25
N ALA A 475 -11.73 0.92 23.71
CA ALA A 475 -11.94 1.93 24.75
C ALA A 475 -11.39 1.54 26.14
N PRO A 476 -11.61 0.32 26.67
CA PRO A 476 -11.13 -0.07 28.01
C PRO A 476 -9.61 0.04 28.20
N THR A 477 -8.84 -0.37 27.19
CA THR A 477 -7.37 -0.33 27.22
C THR A 477 -6.80 0.93 26.58
N GLN A 478 -7.61 1.74 25.91
CA GLN A 478 -7.20 2.93 25.14
C GLN A 478 -6.11 2.61 24.09
N SER A 479 -6.09 1.37 23.60
CA SER A 479 -5.15 0.93 22.57
C SER A 479 -5.83 0.88 21.21
N GLN A 480 -5.03 0.84 20.16
CA GLN A 480 -5.54 0.75 18.80
C GLN A 480 -4.79 -0.31 17.98
N SER A 481 -5.54 -1.03 17.18
CA SER A 481 -5.03 -1.88 16.11
C SER A 481 -5.27 -1.18 14.76
N GLY A 482 -4.65 -1.66 13.69
CA GLY A 482 -4.92 -1.11 12.37
C GLY A 482 -4.33 -1.91 11.23
N LYS A 483 -4.81 -1.58 10.03
CA LYS A 483 -4.29 -2.04 8.75
C LYS A 483 -4.01 -0.82 7.88
N SER A 484 -2.85 -0.81 7.25
CA SER A 484 -2.45 0.25 6.35
C SER A 484 -2.17 -0.28 4.95
N MET A 485 -2.43 0.56 3.96
CA MET A 485 -2.03 0.32 2.57
C MET A 485 -1.87 1.64 1.83
N SER A 486 -1.25 1.57 0.66
CA SER A 486 -1.11 2.72 -0.22
C SER A 486 -1.90 2.53 -1.52
N TYR A 487 -2.45 3.63 -2.03
CA TYR A 487 -2.95 3.73 -3.40
C TYR A 487 -2.37 4.97 -4.07
N GLU A 488 -2.24 4.96 -5.40
CA GLU A 488 -1.86 6.11 -6.19
C GLU A 488 -3.11 6.75 -6.80
N ALA A 489 -3.20 8.08 -6.71
CA ALA A 489 -4.22 8.86 -7.41
C ALA A 489 -3.59 9.57 -8.61
N ILE A 490 -4.18 9.43 -9.79
CA ILE A 490 -3.67 10.04 -11.02
C ILE A 490 -4.66 10.99 -11.67
N LYS A 491 -4.15 12.10 -12.21
CA LYS A 491 -4.92 13.02 -13.04
C LYS A 491 -4.87 12.58 -14.48
N LEU A 492 -6.03 12.25 -15.04
CA LEU A 492 -6.20 12.07 -16.48
C LEU A 492 -6.91 13.30 -17.07
N PRO A 493 -6.57 13.74 -18.30
CA PRO A 493 -7.22 14.88 -18.94
C PRO A 493 -8.57 14.47 -19.57
N VAL A 494 -9.22 13.46 -18.99
CA VAL A 494 -10.52 12.95 -19.40
C VAL A 494 -11.43 12.83 -18.20
N LYS A 495 -12.73 13.03 -18.44
CA LYS A 495 -13.79 12.75 -17.49
C LYS A 495 -14.61 11.58 -18.02
N VAL A 496 -14.83 10.59 -17.18
CA VAL A 496 -15.70 9.44 -17.48
C VAL A 496 -17.04 9.66 -16.76
N THR A 497 -18.15 9.45 -17.47
CA THR A 497 -19.51 9.55 -16.92
C THR A 497 -20.28 8.27 -17.25
N LEU A 498 -20.89 7.65 -16.24
CA LEU A 498 -21.74 6.48 -16.42
C LEU A 498 -23.04 6.85 -17.15
N LEU A 499 -23.40 6.10 -18.19
CA LEU A 499 -24.69 6.21 -18.89
C LEU A 499 -25.57 4.99 -18.63
N GLU A 500 -25.03 3.78 -18.76
CA GLU A 500 -25.71 2.50 -18.50
C GLU A 500 -24.79 1.52 -17.76
N PRO A 501 -25.32 0.63 -16.89
CA PRO A 501 -26.73 0.40 -16.65
C PRO A 501 -27.35 1.45 -15.71
N SER A 502 -28.53 1.94 -16.10
CA SER A 502 -29.37 2.87 -15.34
C SER A 502 -30.46 2.15 -14.52
N GLY A 503 -30.78 0.90 -14.88
CA GLY A 503 -31.75 0.08 -14.19
C GLY A 503 -31.18 -0.56 -12.92
N THR A 504 -32.00 -0.68 -11.89
CA THR A 504 -31.63 -1.36 -10.63
C THR A 504 -31.99 -2.85 -10.63
N PHE A 505 -32.75 -3.33 -11.63
CA PHE A 505 -33.16 -4.74 -11.76
C PHE A 505 -33.25 -5.16 -13.24
N TYR A 506 -32.78 -6.38 -13.53
CA TYR A 506 -32.86 -7.00 -14.84
C TYR A 506 -33.41 -8.43 -14.75
N GLY A 507 -34.22 -8.82 -15.74
CA GLY A 507 -34.74 -10.18 -15.82
C GLY A 507 -33.64 -11.20 -16.13
N LEU A 508 -33.78 -12.41 -15.58
CA LEU A 508 -32.85 -13.51 -15.79
C LEU A 508 -32.58 -13.79 -17.29
N GLY A 509 -31.31 -13.92 -17.65
CA GLY A 509 -30.84 -14.18 -19.02
C GLY A 509 -30.98 -13.01 -19.99
N LYS A 510 -31.30 -11.80 -19.52
CA LYS A 510 -31.29 -10.59 -20.36
C LYS A 510 -29.90 -10.02 -20.52
N GLU A 511 -29.62 -9.54 -21.72
CA GLU A 511 -28.43 -8.76 -22.00
C GLU A 511 -28.55 -7.38 -21.38
N ILE A 512 -27.47 -6.94 -20.73
CA ILE A 512 -27.38 -5.64 -20.07
C ILE A 512 -26.40 -4.80 -20.87
N THR A 513 -26.88 -3.65 -21.33
CA THR A 513 -26.04 -2.64 -21.97
C THR A 513 -25.18 -1.94 -20.92
N ILE A 514 -23.90 -1.78 -21.23
CA ILE A 514 -22.95 -1.04 -20.41
C ILE A 514 -22.42 0.09 -21.26
N GLN A 515 -22.57 1.33 -20.80
CA GLN A 515 -22.16 2.52 -21.54
C GLN A 515 -21.58 3.58 -20.64
N VAL A 516 -20.49 4.19 -21.09
CA VAL A 516 -19.90 5.38 -20.47
C VAL A 516 -19.60 6.43 -21.53
N ARG A 517 -19.65 7.70 -21.12
CA ARG A 517 -19.17 8.84 -21.91
C ARG A 517 -17.79 9.25 -21.43
N VAL A 518 -16.85 9.42 -22.35
CA VAL A 518 -15.51 9.94 -22.09
C VAL A 518 -15.35 11.26 -22.84
N GLU A 519 -14.99 12.31 -22.11
CA GLU A 519 -14.83 13.66 -22.66
C GLU A 519 -13.57 14.33 -22.11
N GLN A 520 -13.02 15.32 -22.83
CA GLN A 520 -11.84 16.06 -22.38
C GLN A 520 -12.16 16.86 -21.10
N ALA A 521 -11.37 16.67 -20.06
CA ALA A 521 -11.49 17.43 -18.82
C ALA A 521 -10.75 18.79 -18.93
N GLY A 522 -11.50 19.86 -19.19
CA GLY A 522 -11.00 21.25 -19.18
C GLY A 522 -10.10 21.64 -20.36
N THR A 523 -9.70 22.92 -20.42
CA THR A 523 -8.74 23.43 -21.43
C THR A 523 -7.31 23.10 -21.01
N SER A 524 -6.67 22.22 -21.75
CA SER A 524 -5.30 21.69 -21.55
C SER A 524 -4.26 22.76 -21.18
N GLU A 525 -3.50 22.51 -20.11
CA GLU A 525 -2.11 22.97 -20.03
C GLU A 525 -1.32 22.38 -21.20
N THR A 526 -0.31 23.09 -21.68
CA THR A 526 0.46 22.80 -22.91
C THR A 526 1.02 21.37 -22.92
N SER A 527 0.29 20.45 -23.54
CA SER A 527 0.74 19.10 -23.90
C SER A 527 1.35 19.16 -25.30
N ASP A 528 2.54 18.57 -25.48
CA ASP A 528 3.21 18.47 -26.78
C ASP A 528 2.41 17.64 -27.81
N ARG A 529 1.40 16.88 -27.36
CA ARG A 529 0.46 16.17 -28.22
C ARG A 529 -0.97 16.73 -28.11
N PRO A 530 -1.70 16.84 -29.25
CA PRO A 530 -3.12 17.16 -29.22
C PRO A 530 -3.91 16.04 -28.53
N PHE A 531 -4.93 16.41 -27.77
CA PHE A 531 -5.84 15.48 -27.12
C PHE A 531 -6.52 14.55 -28.14
N ASN A 532 -6.53 13.25 -27.87
CA ASN A 532 -7.18 12.24 -28.70
C ASN A 532 -7.85 11.19 -27.80
N LEU A 533 -9.15 10.96 -27.99
CA LEU A 533 -9.89 9.96 -27.22
C LEU A 533 -9.39 8.53 -27.48
N ALA A 534 -8.87 8.25 -28.68
CA ALA A 534 -8.35 6.92 -29.03
C ALA A 534 -7.07 6.53 -28.27
N ASP A 535 -6.48 7.46 -27.52
CA ASP A 535 -5.33 7.21 -26.65
C ASP A 535 -5.76 6.61 -25.29
N TYR A 536 -7.06 6.45 -25.04
CA TYR A 536 -7.59 5.90 -23.81
C TYR A 536 -8.23 4.53 -24.03
N TYR A 537 -7.89 3.60 -23.14
CA TYR A 537 -8.54 2.30 -23.05
C TYR A 537 -9.44 2.26 -21.83
N ILE A 538 -10.70 1.87 -22.03
CA ILE A 538 -11.73 1.80 -21.00
C ILE A 538 -12.15 0.34 -20.86
N SER A 539 -12.21 -0.13 -19.62
CA SER A 539 -12.68 -1.47 -19.30
C SER A 539 -13.54 -1.48 -18.04
N TYR A 540 -14.16 -2.63 -17.76
CA TYR A 540 -14.94 -2.83 -16.55
C TYR A 540 -14.79 -4.24 -16.00
N ASN A 541 -14.97 -4.37 -14.69
CA ASN A 541 -15.07 -5.64 -13.97
C ASN A 541 -16.50 -5.85 -13.50
N ILE A 542 -16.99 -7.09 -13.53
CA ILE A 542 -18.29 -7.45 -12.96
C ILE A 542 -18.10 -8.46 -11.84
N THR A 543 -18.68 -8.13 -10.69
CA THR A 543 -18.80 -9.02 -9.53
C THR A 543 -20.26 -9.38 -9.34
N GLY A 544 -20.54 -10.66 -9.20
CA GLY A 544 -21.88 -11.19 -8.94
C GLY A 544 -21.97 -11.84 -7.56
N PRO A 545 -23.09 -12.52 -7.26
CA PRO A 545 -23.38 -13.04 -5.92
C PRO A 545 -22.46 -14.19 -5.46
N GLN A 546 -21.75 -14.84 -6.39
CA GLN A 546 -20.74 -15.87 -6.09
C GLN A 546 -19.29 -15.36 -6.21
N GLY A 547 -19.10 -14.04 -6.31
CA GLY A 547 -17.80 -13.42 -6.52
C GLY A 547 -17.62 -12.94 -7.95
N GLN A 548 -16.36 -12.83 -8.39
CA GLN A 548 -16.05 -12.17 -9.64
C GLN A 548 -16.52 -12.97 -10.87
N VAL A 549 -17.30 -12.32 -11.73
CA VAL A 549 -17.92 -12.92 -12.93
C VAL A 549 -17.08 -12.63 -14.17
N SER A 550 -16.54 -11.41 -14.29
CA SER A 550 -15.64 -11.03 -15.38
C SER A 550 -14.59 -10.03 -14.94
N ARG A 551 -13.43 -10.06 -15.61
CA ARG A 551 -12.32 -9.13 -15.44
C ARG A 551 -11.99 -8.47 -16.78
N GLU A 552 -11.75 -7.17 -16.72
CA GLU A 552 -11.16 -6.35 -17.78
C GLU A 552 -11.90 -6.47 -19.13
N LEU A 553 -13.23 -6.39 -19.10
CA LEU A 553 -14.01 -6.36 -20.33
C LEU A 553 -13.90 -4.99 -20.97
N ALA A 554 -13.44 -4.94 -22.22
CA ALA A 554 -13.28 -3.68 -22.95
C ALA A 554 -14.63 -3.04 -23.30
N LEU A 555 -14.72 -1.72 -23.15
CA LEU A 555 -15.74 -0.91 -23.81
C LEU A 555 -15.15 -0.32 -25.10
N MET A 556 -15.95 -0.26 -26.15
CA MET A 556 -15.50 0.16 -27.48
C MET A 556 -16.31 1.36 -27.95
N ASP A 557 -15.59 2.34 -28.52
CA ASP A 557 -16.14 3.48 -29.26
C ASP A 557 -15.89 3.22 -30.77
N ASN A 558 -16.72 2.36 -31.36
CA ASN A 558 -16.52 1.78 -32.69
C ASN A 558 -17.76 1.86 -33.62
N GLY A 559 -18.82 2.52 -33.17
CA GLY A 559 -20.09 2.66 -33.88
C GLY A 559 -20.80 1.32 -34.11
N LYS A 560 -20.63 0.34 -33.21
CA LYS A 560 -21.32 -0.96 -33.25
C LYS A 560 -22.00 -1.29 -31.93
N GLY A 561 -23.06 -2.08 -32.05
CA GLY A 561 -23.80 -2.56 -30.89
C GLY A 561 -24.60 -1.42 -30.26
N PRO A 562 -24.52 -1.23 -28.93
CA PRO A 562 -25.17 -0.10 -28.27
C PRO A 562 -24.55 1.27 -28.61
N ASP A 563 -23.30 1.30 -29.06
CA ASP A 563 -22.67 2.48 -29.65
C ASP A 563 -23.05 2.60 -31.13
N THR A 564 -23.60 3.75 -31.51
CA THR A 564 -24.12 4.02 -32.86
C THR A 564 -23.19 4.87 -33.72
N GLU A 565 -22.19 5.55 -33.15
CA GLU A 565 -21.30 6.47 -33.87
C GLU A 565 -19.84 6.31 -33.40
N ALA A 566 -18.95 5.88 -34.30
CA ALA A 566 -17.56 5.67 -33.94
C ALA A 566 -16.79 6.98 -33.71
N GLY A 567 -16.06 7.05 -32.60
CA GLY A 567 -15.20 8.17 -32.20
C GLY A 567 -15.95 9.33 -31.55
N ASP A 568 -17.18 9.12 -31.07
CA ASP A 568 -18.02 10.16 -30.47
C ASP A 568 -17.82 10.30 -28.95
N GLY A 569 -16.98 9.44 -28.36
CA GLY A 569 -16.70 9.38 -26.94
C GLY A 569 -17.69 8.53 -26.14
N ILE A 570 -18.63 7.83 -26.78
CA ILE A 570 -19.50 6.83 -26.13
C ILE A 570 -18.88 5.45 -26.28
N TYR A 571 -18.40 4.93 -25.16
CA TYR A 571 -17.83 3.60 -25.09
C TYR A 571 -18.90 2.62 -24.62
N SER A 572 -19.11 1.53 -25.37
CA SER A 572 -20.17 0.56 -25.06
C SER A 572 -19.72 -0.89 -25.06
N GLY A 573 -20.49 -1.71 -24.36
CA GLY A 573 -20.36 -3.16 -24.27
C GLY A 573 -21.69 -3.82 -23.88
N ILE A 574 -21.73 -5.14 -23.98
CA ILE A 574 -22.89 -5.94 -23.58
C ILE A 574 -22.44 -7.00 -22.58
N PHE A 575 -23.18 -7.12 -21.48
CA PHE A 575 -23.03 -8.20 -20.52
C PHE A 575 -24.20 -9.17 -20.60
N SER A 576 -23.90 -10.43 -20.91
CA SER A 576 -24.93 -11.47 -21.14
C SER A 576 -24.92 -12.58 -20.08
N ALA A 577 -24.01 -12.57 -19.10
CA ALA A 577 -23.90 -13.61 -18.07
C ALA A 577 -24.83 -13.34 -16.87
N THR A 578 -26.12 -13.15 -17.16
CA THR A 578 -27.20 -12.85 -16.20
C THR A 578 -28.07 -14.09 -15.91
N SER A 579 -27.49 -15.29 -16.02
CA SER A 579 -28.20 -16.55 -15.78
C SER A 579 -28.31 -16.92 -14.30
N GLN A 580 -27.68 -16.14 -13.42
CA GLN A 580 -27.68 -16.34 -11.98
C GLN A 580 -28.44 -15.20 -11.30
N GLU A 581 -29.26 -15.55 -10.32
CA GLU A 581 -30.00 -14.58 -9.52
C GLU A 581 -29.13 -13.99 -8.41
N GLY A 582 -29.32 -12.71 -8.14
CA GLY A 582 -28.68 -11.97 -7.05
C GLY A 582 -28.14 -10.61 -7.49
N ASP A 583 -27.35 -10.00 -6.62
CA ASP A 583 -26.81 -8.66 -6.82
C ASP A 583 -25.50 -8.68 -7.60
N TYR A 584 -25.40 -7.75 -8.55
CA TYR A 584 -24.23 -7.54 -9.40
C TYR A 584 -23.70 -6.12 -9.22
N ARG A 585 -22.38 -6.00 -9.31
CA ARG A 585 -21.62 -4.74 -9.23
C ARG A 585 -20.71 -4.62 -10.44
N ILE A 586 -20.68 -3.43 -11.06
CA ILE A 586 -19.72 -3.06 -12.09
C ILE A 586 -18.76 -2.01 -11.54
N ASP A 587 -17.45 -2.24 -11.70
CA ASP A 587 -16.38 -1.27 -11.44
C ASP A 587 -15.73 -0.88 -12.78
N TYR A 588 -15.51 0.42 -13.03
CA TYR A 588 -15.01 0.93 -14.32
C TYR A 588 -13.57 1.45 -14.21
N PHE A 589 -12.78 1.18 -15.25
CA PHE A 589 -11.34 1.47 -15.31
C PHE A 589 -10.97 2.23 -16.58
N ILE A 590 -9.87 2.96 -16.50
CA ILE A 590 -9.30 3.71 -17.61
C ILE A 590 -7.77 3.71 -17.57
N THR A 591 -7.13 3.73 -18.74
CA THR A 591 -5.70 3.97 -18.86
C THR A 591 -5.38 4.79 -20.13
N ASP A 592 -4.30 5.57 -20.07
CA ASP A 592 -3.67 6.21 -21.23
C ASP A 592 -2.64 5.24 -21.83
N ILE A 593 -3.00 4.62 -22.97
CA ILE A 593 -2.18 3.58 -23.60
C ILE A 593 -0.87 4.14 -24.18
N THR A 594 -0.76 5.47 -24.34
CA THR A 594 0.46 6.10 -24.85
C THR A 594 1.55 6.18 -23.78
N LYS A 595 1.16 6.09 -22.51
CA LYS A 595 2.05 6.16 -21.35
C LYS A 595 2.30 4.80 -20.67
N MET A 596 1.68 3.73 -21.16
CA MET A 596 1.67 2.40 -20.52
C MET A 596 1.38 2.48 -19.01
N LEU A 597 0.34 3.23 -18.63
CA LEU A 597 -0.15 3.25 -17.24
C LEU A 597 -0.95 1.98 -16.95
N GLU A 598 -0.89 1.50 -15.71
CA GLU A 598 -1.82 0.46 -15.23
C GLU A 598 -3.27 0.97 -15.29
N LEU A 599 -4.23 0.05 -15.25
CA LEU A 599 -5.65 0.41 -15.21
C LEU A 599 -5.99 1.16 -13.92
N ALA A 600 -6.38 2.42 -14.04
CA ALA A 600 -6.85 3.22 -12.93
C ALA A 600 -8.36 3.02 -12.73
N CYS A 601 -8.77 2.72 -11.50
CA CYS A 601 -10.17 2.67 -11.12
C CYS A 601 -10.75 4.10 -11.14
N THR A 602 -11.87 4.28 -11.84
CA THR A 602 -12.52 5.59 -11.97
C THR A 602 -13.35 5.98 -10.75
N GLY A 603 -13.55 5.06 -9.81
CA GLY A 603 -14.51 5.20 -8.71
C GLY A 603 -15.98 5.11 -9.13
N LEU A 604 -16.28 5.14 -10.44
CA LEU A 604 -17.63 4.90 -10.94
C LEU A 604 -18.02 3.46 -10.65
N LYS A 605 -19.24 3.30 -10.13
CA LYS A 605 -19.84 2.00 -9.86
C LYS A 605 -21.28 1.99 -10.34
N SER A 606 -21.75 0.83 -10.80
CA SER A 606 -23.18 0.57 -11.00
C SER A 606 -23.55 -0.74 -10.32
N GLY A 607 -24.71 -0.77 -9.68
CA GLY A 607 -25.25 -1.95 -9.00
C GLY A 607 -26.64 -2.28 -9.52
N PHE A 608 -26.89 -3.56 -9.78
CA PHE A 608 -28.21 -4.03 -10.22
C PHE A 608 -28.46 -5.47 -9.75
N ALA A 609 -29.72 -5.80 -9.52
CA ALA A 609 -30.15 -7.16 -9.21
C ALA A 609 -30.58 -7.91 -10.48
N VAL A 610 -30.33 -9.21 -10.53
CA VAL A 610 -30.84 -10.11 -11.57
C VAL A 610 -31.77 -11.12 -10.92
N GLY A 611 -32.96 -11.34 -11.50
CA GLY A 611 -33.94 -12.27 -10.95
C GLY A 611 -35.05 -12.67 -11.92
N GLN A 612 -35.90 -13.61 -11.52
CA GLN A 612 -37.19 -13.81 -12.20
C GLN A 612 -37.99 -12.51 -12.16
N VAL A 613 -38.55 -12.10 -13.31
CA VAL A 613 -39.60 -11.09 -13.32
C VAL A 613 -40.87 -11.75 -12.79
N PRO A 614 -41.49 -11.27 -11.68
CA PRO A 614 -42.76 -11.82 -11.22
C PRO A 614 -43.79 -11.69 -12.33
N GLY A 615 -44.60 -12.74 -12.54
CA GLY A 615 -45.61 -12.73 -13.58
C GLY A 615 -46.61 -11.57 -13.38
N LEU A 616 -46.83 -10.78 -14.43
CA LEU A 616 -47.88 -9.77 -14.44
C LEU A 616 -49.25 -10.47 -14.45
N VAL A 617 -49.96 -10.46 -13.32
CA VAL A 617 -51.34 -10.93 -13.27
C VAL A 617 -52.26 -9.79 -13.68
N ILE A 618 -52.72 -9.83 -14.93
CA ILE A 618 -53.77 -8.93 -15.42
C ILE A 618 -55.12 -9.61 -15.16
N GLN A 619 -55.91 -9.04 -14.25
CA GLN A 619 -57.31 -9.41 -14.10
C GLN A 619 -58.15 -8.50 -14.98
N ILE A 620 -58.87 -9.11 -15.94
CA ILE A 620 -59.88 -8.43 -16.75
C ILE A 620 -61.24 -8.85 -16.23
N GLU A 621 -61.89 -7.99 -15.46
CA GLU A 621 -63.29 -8.19 -15.10
C GLU A 621 -64.14 -7.73 -16.28
N ASN A 622 -64.62 -8.70 -17.08
CA ASN A 622 -65.53 -8.43 -18.17
C ASN A 622 -66.92 -8.96 -17.84
N ASN A 623 -67.89 -8.06 -17.71
CA ASN A 623 -69.29 -8.43 -17.77
C ASN A 623 -69.71 -8.44 -19.24
N LEU A 624 -69.45 -9.56 -19.94
CA LEU A 624 -69.65 -9.74 -21.39
C LEU A 624 -71.09 -9.50 -21.91
N PHE A 625 -72.04 -9.15 -21.03
CA PHE A 625 -73.46 -9.00 -21.36
C PHE A 625 -74.03 -7.59 -21.15
N ALA A 626 -73.25 -6.62 -20.67
CA ALA A 626 -73.69 -5.23 -20.54
C ALA A 626 -72.61 -4.32 -21.13
N GLY A 627 -72.97 -3.39 -22.02
CA GLY A 627 -72.03 -2.47 -22.69
C GLY A 627 -71.39 -1.43 -21.76
N GLU A 628 -70.85 -1.86 -20.62
CA GLU A 628 -70.17 -1.03 -19.62
C GLU A 628 -68.64 -1.08 -19.78
N LYS A 629 -67.97 -0.09 -19.20
CA LYS A 629 -66.51 0.09 -19.28
C LYS A 629 -65.79 -1.11 -18.65
N THR A 630 -64.89 -1.75 -19.41
CA THR A 630 -63.99 -2.79 -18.89
C THR A 630 -63.02 -2.19 -17.88
N VAL A 631 -62.95 -2.77 -16.68
CA VAL A 631 -61.92 -2.44 -15.70
C VAL A 631 -60.78 -3.44 -15.87
N VAL A 632 -59.60 -2.92 -16.19
CA VAL A 632 -58.36 -3.69 -16.24
C VAL A 632 -57.58 -3.35 -14.97
N SER A 633 -57.38 -4.33 -14.10
CA SER A 633 -56.54 -4.18 -12.90
C SER A 633 -55.30 -5.05 -13.04
N ALA A 634 -54.13 -4.42 -12.94
CA ALA A 634 -52.85 -5.10 -12.81
C ALA A 634 -52.39 -4.98 -11.35
N ASN A 635 -52.15 -6.11 -10.69
CA ASN A 635 -51.47 -6.12 -9.40
C ASN A 635 -49.97 -6.25 -9.65
N LEU A 636 -49.25 -5.15 -9.46
CA LEU A 636 -47.80 -5.14 -9.44
C LEU A 636 -47.41 -5.39 -7.98
N GLU A 637 -47.01 -6.62 -7.66
CA GLU A 637 -46.41 -6.90 -6.35
C GLU A 637 -45.08 -6.14 -6.27
N ASP A 638 -45.16 -4.99 -5.61
CA ASP A 638 -44.10 -4.08 -5.15
C ASP A 638 -42.98 -3.69 -6.15
N TYR A 639 -43.30 -2.74 -7.04
CA TYR A 639 -42.29 -1.87 -7.66
C TYR A 639 -42.86 -0.47 -7.80
N SER A 640 -42.46 0.45 -6.92
CA SER A 640 -42.91 1.84 -6.86
C SER A 640 -42.51 2.71 -8.08
N ALA A 641 -42.05 2.13 -9.19
CA ALA A 641 -41.54 2.86 -10.36
C ALA A 641 -41.86 2.22 -11.74
N ALA A 642 -42.74 1.23 -11.86
CA ALA A 642 -43.08 0.66 -13.17
C ALA A 642 -44.05 1.57 -13.96
N GLU A 643 -43.61 2.14 -15.09
CA GLU A 643 -44.48 2.89 -16.01
C GLU A 643 -45.21 1.93 -16.96
N LEU A 644 -46.50 1.72 -16.73
CA LEU A 644 -47.34 0.78 -17.49
C LEU A 644 -47.99 1.52 -18.67
N ARG A 645 -47.45 1.35 -19.89
CA ARG A 645 -48.04 1.90 -21.12
C ARG A 645 -48.94 0.86 -21.80
N TYR A 646 -50.21 1.19 -21.98
CA TYR A 646 -51.13 0.42 -22.82
C TYR A 646 -51.59 1.28 -24.00
N GLU A 647 -51.68 0.68 -25.18
CA GLU A 647 -52.23 1.30 -26.39
C GLU A 647 -53.51 0.54 -26.76
N LEU A 648 -54.66 1.20 -26.62
CA LEU A 648 -55.94 0.68 -27.11
C LEU A 648 -56.03 1.01 -28.61
N LYS A 649 -55.98 -0.02 -29.45
CA LYS A 649 -56.28 0.11 -30.88
C LYS A 649 -57.77 0.07 -31.15
#